data_AF-A0A0Z8FQ67-F1
#
_entry.id   AF-A0A0Z8FQ67-F1
#
_cell.length_a   1.000
_cell.length_b   1.000
_cell.length_c   1.000
_cell.angle_alpha   90.00
_cell.angle_beta   90.00
_cell.angle_gamma   90.00
#
_symmetry.space_group_name_H-M   'P 1'
#
loop_
_entity.id
_entity.type
_entity.pdbx_description
1 polymer ?
#
loop_
_entity_poly.entity_id
_entity_poly.type
_entity_poly.pdbx_seq_one_letter_code
_entity_poly.pdbx_strand_id
1 'polypeptide(L)'
;MVDIKGKLPLFQANDINISKDVNLVWSIANTLRGAYRADKYRDVIIPMFVLARLEAALLPTKEKVLAQFQSNPSTPEKIFESLTGYKYYNTSKHTLKNLLNEPDAIKDNFLDYLDGYSKRVKDIIENLKFKEQVDTLASTGRLFTVVKKFSELDLSPSSIDSMRMGYMFEDIIRRFSENEEAGSHYTPREVIALMVNLLLMEADEELFVDNKEIKVLDMAAGTGGMLATAKSYIQQLNPKVNVRLFGQEYLAETYGIGKADMLIRQEESDYFVKTDTLKDSDPFHDKKMNFVIANPPFGQSWGGKDADDGVEQAVKADQALFESTEGREGRFVNTPTTGDAQLLFHLHALAKLEENGRAAIISNGSPLFSGGTTSGESQIRRYILENDLLEAIVALPGQFFYNTGIGIYIWLYNKDKSPERQGKVQFIDATNEFVPLRKSLGQKRRELSQDNIKDILQWYHDFEENDRVKIFDSKEFLYKEYLVMQPLQRRGEITEKSLDSVQSVQFFAKLFDEYKYQELLEMEPRTAKQDKELQKLEEGREKQEEILQALRQGLSEATYPNFETFTAVLKDLLSEVKLTPANLNALALAMSEMDKTAEVITTKKKDKLGEIADGIVYDKTTKDSEIVKLSEEVEAYFEREVYSHVPDAHYWWEENKLGAEIPFTRYFYQYQAPEKAEDLLKQFYDLEDQLQALLEELKHD
;
A
#
# COMPACT_ATOMS: atom_id res chain seq x y z
N MET A 1 -19.81 30.57 15.86
CA MET A 1 -19.31 29.36 15.20
C MET A 1 -20.46 28.74 14.44
N VAL A 2 -20.24 28.43 13.17
CA VAL A 2 -21.21 27.67 12.37
C VAL A 2 -21.03 26.22 12.83
N ASP A 3 -22.10 25.52 13.20
CA ASP A 3 -22.01 24.07 13.47
C ASP A 3 -21.69 23.37 12.14
N ILE A 4 -20.40 23.20 11.86
CA ILE A 4 -19.88 22.57 10.64
C ILE A 4 -20.11 21.05 10.69
N LYS A 5 -19.95 20.46 11.89
CA LYS A 5 -20.06 19.01 12.13
C LYS A 5 -21.48 18.51 11.83
N GLY A 6 -22.51 19.24 12.25
CA GLY A 6 -23.91 18.95 11.93
C GLY A 6 -24.31 19.19 10.47
N LYS A 7 -23.42 19.72 9.63
CA LYS A 7 -23.68 20.11 8.23
C LYS A 7 -22.85 19.34 7.20
N LEU A 8 -22.07 18.35 7.63
CA LEU A 8 -21.28 17.54 6.71
C LEU A 8 -22.18 16.87 5.66
N PRO A 9 -21.82 16.95 4.36
CA PRO A 9 -22.58 16.27 3.32
C PRO A 9 -22.51 14.75 3.48
N LEU A 10 -23.62 14.12 3.88
CA LEU A 10 -23.73 12.66 4.00
C LEU A 10 -24.05 12.06 2.64
N PHE A 11 -23.03 11.94 1.77
CA PHE A 11 -23.06 11.26 0.46
C PHE A 11 -24.21 11.68 -0.46
N GLN A 12 -23.89 12.43 -1.52
CA GLN A 12 -24.89 12.88 -2.49
C GLN A 12 -25.69 11.70 -3.06
N ALA A 13 -26.97 11.61 -2.71
CA ALA A 13 -27.95 11.07 -3.64
C ALA A 13 -27.86 11.95 -4.89
N ASN A 14 -27.48 11.38 -6.03
CA ASN A 14 -27.34 12.14 -7.26
C ASN A 14 -28.72 12.59 -7.75
N ASP A 15 -29.24 13.69 -7.18
CA ASP A 15 -30.53 14.29 -7.58
C ASP A 15 -30.45 14.93 -8.97
N ILE A 16 -29.24 15.07 -9.50
CA ILE A 16 -28.98 15.53 -10.87
C ILE A 16 -29.14 14.35 -11.83
N ASN A 17 -30.27 14.32 -12.53
CA ASN A 17 -30.53 13.31 -13.55
C ASN A 17 -29.61 13.49 -14.77
N ILE A 18 -28.57 12.67 -14.83
CA ILE A 18 -27.61 12.57 -15.96
C ILE A 18 -27.89 11.36 -16.86
N SER A 19 -28.84 10.49 -16.50
CA SER A 19 -28.98 9.16 -17.10
C SER A 19 -29.29 9.23 -18.60
N LYS A 20 -30.15 10.15 -19.04
CA LYS A 20 -30.49 10.32 -20.45
C LYS A 20 -29.25 10.65 -21.29
N ASP A 21 -28.47 11.62 -20.83
CA ASP A 21 -27.33 12.15 -21.58
C ASP A 21 -26.16 11.15 -21.60
N VAL A 22 -25.88 10.49 -20.45
CA VAL A 22 -24.86 9.44 -20.39
C VAL A 22 -25.26 8.22 -21.25
N ASN A 23 -26.53 7.83 -21.26
CA ASN A 23 -27.01 6.74 -22.11
C ASN A 23 -26.89 7.08 -23.61
N LEU A 24 -27.04 8.36 -23.97
CA LEU A 24 -26.83 8.82 -25.33
C LEU A 24 -25.35 8.67 -25.72
N VAL A 25 -24.41 9.11 -24.89
CA VAL A 25 -22.96 8.91 -25.11
C VAL A 25 -22.63 7.41 -25.21
N TRP A 26 -23.21 6.59 -24.33
CA TRP A 26 -23.03 5.15 -24.35
C TRP A 26 -23.57 4.50 -25.63
N SER A 27 -24.64 5.04 -26.21
CA SER A 27 -25.15 4.58 -27.51
C SER A 27 -24.16 4.84 -28.65
N ILE A 28 -23.29 5.85 -28.53
CA ILE A 28 -22.23 6.12 -29.51
C ILE A 28 -21.15 5.04 -29.44
N ALA A 29 -20.82 4.52 -28.25
CA ALA A 29 -19.85 3.44 -28.08
C ALA A 29 -20.22 2.20 -28.91
N ASN A 30 -21.52 1.91 -29.09
CA ASN A 30 -21.97 0.80 -29.95
C ASN A 30 -21.54 0.93 -31.41
N THR A 31 -21.24 2.13 -31.91
CA THR A 31 -20.73 2.32 -33.28
C THR A 31 -19.30 1.83 -33.47
N LEU A 32 -18.58 1.59 -32.38
CA LEU A 32 -17.20 1.09 -32.39
C LEU A 32 -17.14 -0.43 -32.53
N ARG A 33 -18.28 -1.12 -32.38
CA ARG A 33 -18.36 -2.58 -32.46
C ARG A 33 -17.78 -3.11 -33.77
N GLY A 34 -16.88 -4.08 -33.66
CA GLY A 34 -16.21 -4.73 -34.79
C GLY A 34 -14.90 -4.06 -35.25
N ALA A 35 -14.64 -2.79 -34.91
CA ALA A 35 -13.30 -2.19 -35.08
C ALA A 35 -12.48 -2.30 -33.80
N TYR A 36 -13.15 -2.17 -32.67
CA TYR A 36 -12.55 -2.18 -31.35
C TYR A 36 -13.06 -3.35 -30.53
N ARG A 37 -12.20 -3.86 -29.65
CA ARG A 37 -12.65 -4.64 -28.51
C ARG A 37 -13.38 -3.74 -27.52
N ALA A 38 -14.29 -4.30 -26.73
CA ALA A 38 -15.14 -3.53 -25.81
C ALA A 38 -14.32 -2.71 -24.79
N ASP A 39 -13.20 -3.25 -24.29
CA ASP A 39 -12.27 -2.57 -23.39
C ASP A 39 -11.60 -1.34 -24.03
N LYS A 40 -11.52 -1.27 -25.35
CA LYS A 40 -10.91 -0.16 -26.09
C LYS A 40 -11.89 0.93 -26.54
N TYR A 41 -13.17 0.82 -26.19
CA TYR A 41 -14.14 1.86 -26.53
C TYR A 41 -13.85 3.17 -25.79
N ARG A 42 -13.30 3.09 -24.57
CA ARG A 42 -12.96 4.25 -23.75
C ARG A 42 -11.96 5.18 -24.45
N ASP A 43 -10.98 4.61 -25.15
CA ASP A 43 -9.91 5.30 -25.87
C ASP A 43 -10.45 6.24 -26.96
N VAL A 44 -11.68 6.01 -27.42
CA VAL A 44 -12.38 6.88 -28.39
C VAL A 44 -13.43 7.75 -27.73
N ILE A 45 -14.26 7.15 -26.86
CA ILE A 45 -15.45 7.83 -26.31
C ILE A 45 -15.06 8.95 -25.33
N ILE A 46 -14.06 8.73 -24.47
CA ILE A 46 -13.62 9.72 -23.50
C ILE A 46 -13.04 10.97 -24.21
N PRO A 47 -12.04 10.85 -25.12
CA PRO A 47 -11.53 12.03 -25.83
C PRO A 47 -12.59 12.76 -26.65
N MET A 48 -13.46 12.03 -27.36
CA MET A 48 -14.52 12.66 -28.15
C MET A 48 -15.52 13.42 -27.28
N PHE A 49 -15.86 12.89 -26.10
CA PHE A 49 -16.76 13.56 -25.16
C PHE A 49 -16.13 14.82 -24.57
N VAL A 50 -14.83 14.77 -24.23
CA VAL A 50 -14.05 15.94 -23.81
C VAL A 50 -14.04 16.99 -24.92
N LEU A 51 -13.66 16.62 -26.15
CA LEU A 51 -13.60 17.54 -27.30
C LEU A 51 -14.95 18.18 -27.60
N ALA A 52 -16.03 17.40 -27.60
CA ALA A 52 -17.38 17.91 -27.83
C ALA A 52 -17.78 18.97 -26.79
N ARG A 53 -17.44 18.78 -25.50
CA ARG A 53 -17.66 19.79 -24.46
C ARG A 53 -16.80 21.03 -24.66
N LEU A 54 -15.50 20.86 -24.90
CA LEU A 54 -14.57 21.97 -25.08
C LEU A 54 -14.94 22.81 -26.31
N GLU A 55 -15.29 22.17 -27.43
CA GLU A 55 -15.82 22.86 -28.61
C GLU A 55 -17.11 23.60 -28.28
N ALA A 56 -18.09 22.95 -27.67
CA ALA A 56 -19.39 23.57 -27.38
C ALA A 56 -19.25 24.85 -26.53
N ALA A 57 -18.29 24.86 -25.61
CA ALA A 57 -17.95 26.05 -24.82
C ALA A 57 -17.29 27.17 -25.65
N LEU A 58 -16.51 26.83 -26.68
CA LEU A 58 -15.81 27.79 -27.54
C LEU A 58 -16.65 28.30 -28.72
N LEU A 59 -17.69 27.57 -29.15
CA LEU A 59 -18.52 27.93 -30.31
C LEU A 59 -18.98 29.40 -30.33
N PRO A 60 -19.45 30.01 -29.22
CA PRO A 60 -19.87 31.43 -29.21
C PRO A 60 -18.76 32.44 -29.53
N THR A 61 -17.49 32.03 -29.36
CA THR A 61 -16.30 32.90 -29.52
C THR A 61 -15.41 32.51 -30.70
N LYS A 62 -15.75 31.42 -31.41
CA LYS A 62 -14.96 30.84 -32.50
C LYS A 62 -14.55 31.86 -33.56
N GLU A 63 -15.50 32.61 -34.11
CA GLU A 63 -15.23 33.62 -35.15
C GLU A 63 -14.28 34.73 -34.66
N LYS A 64 -14.38 35.13 -33.39
CA LYS A 64 -13.47 36.13 -32.80
C LYS A 64 -12.06 35.59 -32.68
N VAL A 65 -11.92 34.35 -32.22
CA VAL A 65 -10.62 33.67 -32.10
C VAL A 65 -9.99 33.50 -33.49
N LEU A 66 -10.75 33.08 -34.49
CA LEU A 66 -10.26 32.92 -35.86
C LEU A 66 -9.82 34.25 -36.46
N ALA A 67 -10.62 35.31 -36.33
CA ALA A 67 -10.25 36.65 -36.79
C ALA A 67 -8.97 37.15 -36.11
N GLN A 68 -8.85 36.95 -34.79
CA GLN A 68 -7.64 37.31 -34.04
C GLN A 68 -6.42 36.54 -34.51
N PHE A 69 -6.54 35.21 -34.67
CA PHE A 69 -5.44 34.36 -35.10
C PHE A 69 -5.00 34.66 -36.54
N GLN A 70 -5.95 34.92 -37.45
CA GLN A 70 -5.66 35.34 -38.81
C GLN A 70 -4.98 36.71 -38.87
N SER A 71 -5.37 37.64 -37.99
CA SER A 71 -4.74 38.97 -37.93
C SER A 71 -3.30 38.91 -37.41
N ASN A 72 -3.03 38.02 -36.45
CA ASN A 72 -1.70 37.82 -35.88
C ASN A 72 -1.58 36.39 -35.29
N PRO A 73 -0.95 35.46 -36.02
CA PRO A 73 -0.72 34.09 -35.53
C PRO A 73 0.16 34.01 -34.29
N SER A 74 0.96 35.04 -34.01
CA SER A 74 1.82 35.15 -32.82
C SER A 74 1.11 35.82 -31.62
N THR A 75 -0.22 35.96 -31.66
CA THR A 75 -1.02 36.48 -30.54
C THR A 75 -0.73 35.68 -29.27
N PRO A 76 -0.40 36.33 -28.13
CA PRO A 76 -0.19 35.63 -26.86
C PRO A 76 -1.42 34.86 -26.39
N GLU A 77 -1.21 33.68 -25.80
CA GLU A 77 -2.26 32.79 -25.28
C GLU A 77 -3.27 33.51 -24.37
N LYS A 78 -2.79 34.38 -23.46
CA LYS A 78 -3.65 35.15 -22.54
C LYS A 78 -4.71 36.00 -23.26
N ILE A 79 -4.44 36.47 -24.49
CA ILE A 79 -5.42 37.22 -25.27
C ILE A 79 -6.53 36.28 -25.75
N PHE A 80 -6.18 35.10 -26.25
CA PHE A 80 -7.18 34.09 -26.62
C PHE A 80 -8.00 33.63 -25.41
N GLU A 81 -7.37 33.38 -24.27
CA GLU A 81 -8.07 33.03 -23.03
C GLU A 81 -9.06 34.12 -22.60
N SER A 82 -8.65 35.39 -22.72
CA SER A 82 -9.53 36.54 -22.43
C SER A 82 -10.69 36.64 -23.41
N LEU A 83 -10.49 36.29 -24.69
CA LEU A 83 -11.53 36.30 -25.72
C LEU A 83 -12.55 35.18 -25.52
N THR A 84 -12.09 34.00 -25.12
CA THR A 84 -12.96 32.83 -24.93
C THR A 84 -13.63 32.81 -23.56
N GLY A 85 -13.00 33.42 -22.56
CA GLY A 85 -13.40 33.28 -21.15
C GLY A 85 -12.94 31.96 -20.52
N TYR A 86 -12.13 31.18 -21.23
CA TYR A 86 -11.63 29.87 -20.79
C TYR A 86 -10.10 29.82 -20.85
N LYS A 87 -9.48 28.94 -20.07
CA LYS A 87 -8.03 28.66 -20.11
C LYS A 87 -7.57 27.88 -21.34
N TYR A 88 -8.40 27.85 -22.38
CA TYR A 88 -8.16 27.15 -23.63
C TYR A 88 -8.88 27.85 -24.79
N TYR A 89 -8.43 27.55 -25.99
CA TYR A 89 -8.94 28.09 -27.25
C TYR A 89 -8.66 27.11 -28.39
N ASN A 90 -9.26 27.37 -29.56
CA ASN A 90 -9.00 26.60 -30.78
C ASN A 90 -8.94 27.52 -32.01
N THR A 91 -7.87 27.44 -32.79
CA THR A 91 -7.58 28.28 -33.96
C THR A 91 -7.86 27.59 -35.29
N SER A 92 -8.28 26.31 -35.30
CA SER A 92 -8.68 25.64 -36.53
C SER A 92 -10.03 26.19 -37.01
N LYS A 93 -10.21 26.32 -38.32
CA LYS A 93 -11.52 26.66 -38.92
C LYS A 93 -12.56 25.54 -38.75
N HIS A 94 -12.12 24.33 -38.39
CA HIS A 94 -12.99 23.18 -38.28
C HIS A 94 -13.79 23.16 -36.97
N THR A 95 -14.98 22.56 -37.04
CA THR A 95 -15.87 22.21 -35.93
C THR A 95 -16.38 20.80 -36.17
N LEU A 96 -16.80 20.08 -35.13
CA LEU A 96 -17.36 18.73 -35.28
C LEU A 96 -18.46 18.68 -36.34
N LYS A 97 -19.27 19.75 -36.45
CA LYS A 97 -20.32 19.88 -37.46
C LYS A 97 -19.79 20.07 -38.88
N ASN A 98 -18.80 20.94 -39.09
CA ASN A 98 -18.31 21.26 -40.44
C ASN A 98 -17.32 20.22 -40.99
N LEU A 99 -16.73 19.38 -40.14
CA LEU A 99 -15.93 18.23 -40.54
C LEU A 99 -16.72 17.25 -41.42
N LEU A 100 -18.05 17.22 -41.29
CA LEU A 100 -18.94 16.38 -42.07
C LEU A 100 -19.16 16.89 -43.50
N ASN A 101 -18.77 18.12 -43.81
CA ASN A 101 -18.99 18.74 -45.13
C ASN A 101 -18.07 18.17 -46.22
N GLU A 102 -16.90 17.65 -45.84
CA GLU A 102 -15.90 17.07 -46.74
C GLU A 102 -15.53 15.65 -46.27
N PRO A 103 -16.41 14.65 -46.46
CA PRO A 103 -16.21 13.29 -45.94
C PRO A 103 -14.90 12.63 -46.41
N ASP A 104 -14.46 12.92 -47.64
CA ASP A 104 -13.24 12.36 -48.21
C ASP A 104 -11.96 12.90 -47.54
N ALA A 105 -12.02 14.12 -46.99
CA ALA A 105 -10.92 14.78 -46.30
C ALA A 105 -11.10 14.82 -44.77
N ILE A 106 -12.10 14.11 -44.23
CA ILE A 106 -12.49 14.22 -42.82
C ILE A 106 -11.35 13.89 -41.86
N LYS A 107 -10.48 12.94 -42.23
CA LYS A 107 -9.31 12.58 -41.43
C LYS A 107 -8.36 13.76 -41.28
N ASP A 108 -7.91 14.33 -42.39
CA ASP A 108 -6.92 15.41 -42.40
C ASP A 108 -7.50 16.68 -41.77
N ASN A 109 -8.77 16.99 -42.07
CA ASN A 109 -9.50 18.10 -41.46
C ASN A 109 -9.67 17.90 -39.94
N PHE A 110 -9.87 16.68 -39.46
CA PHE A 110 -9.99 16.40 -38.03
C PHE A 110 -8.63 16.47 -37.32
N LEU A 111 -7.53 16.08 -37.98
CA LEU A 111 -6.20 16.30 -37.44
C LEU A 111 -5.88 17.80 -37.32
N ASP A 112 -6.23 18.62 -38.32
CA ASP A 112 -6.12 20.10 -38.22
C ASP A 112 -6.98 20.67 -37.08
N TYR A 113 -8.21 20.15 -36.90
CA TYR A 113 -9.07 20.50 -35.78
C TYR A 113 -8.38 20.27 -34.43
N LEU A 114 -7.77 19.10 -34.24
CA LEU A 114 -7.02 18.76 -33.03
C LEU A 114 -5.78 19.65 -32.87
N ASP A 115 -5.08 19.93 -33.96
CA ASP A 115 -3.89 20.79 -33.98
C ASP A 115 -4.18 22.28 -33.78
N GLY A 116 -5.43 22.70 -33.97
CA GLY A 116 -5.88 24.06 -33.67
C GLY A 116 -5.99 24.36 -32.17
N TYR A 117 -6.04 23.35 -31.30
CA TYR A 117 -6.23 23.58 -29.87
C TYR A 117 -5.01 24.19 -29.16
N SER A 118 -5.26 24.85 -28.02
CA SER A 118 -4.23 25.37 -27.13
C SER A 118 -3.37 24.26 -26.50
N LYS A 119 -2.22 24.64 -25.92
CA LYS A 119 -1.24 23.69 -25.35
C LYS A 119 -1.87 22.75 -24.32
N ARG A 120 -2.75 23.25 -23.44
CA ARG A 120 -3.40 22.44 -22.40
C ARG A 120 -4.28 21.32 -22.95
N VAL A 121 -5.01 21.61 -24.04
CA VAL A 121 -5.88 20.61 -24.68
C VAL A 121 -5.07 19.65 -25.54
N LYS A 122 -3.99 20.12 -26.18
CA LYS A 122 -3.03 19.25 -26.88
C LYS A 122 -2.37 18.24 -25.95
N ASP A 123 -1.96 18.69 -24.76
CA ASP A 123 -1.38 17.82 -23.73
C ASP A 123 -2.36 16.69 -23.32
N ILE A 124 -3.66 17.00 -23.22
CA ILE A 124 -4.71 15.98 -23.01
C ILE A 124 -4.79 15.02 -24.21
N ILE A 125 -4.88 15.54 -25.44
CA ILE A 125 -5.00 14.74 -26.67
C ILE A 125 -3.81 13.79 -26.83
N GLU A 126 -2.60 14.26 -26.54
CA GLU A 126 -1.35 13.50 -26.62
C GLU A 126 -1.31 12.37 -25.57
N ASN A 127 -1.63 12.68 -24.32
CA ASN A 127 -1.62 11.67 -23.25
C ASN A 127 -2.74 10.64 -23.37
N LEU A 128 -3.85 10.99 -24.04
CA LEU A 128 -4.91 10.05 -24.44
C LEU A 128 -4.63 9.35 -25.79
N LYS A 129 -3.48 9.63 -26.43
CA LYS A 129 -3.08 9.08 -27.74
C LYS A 129 -4.17 9.19 -28.81
N PHE A 130 -4.95 10.28 -28.78
CA PHE A 130 -6.21 10.30 -29.54
C PHE A 130 -6.00 10.41 -31.06
N LYS A 131 -4.87 10.96 -31.53
CA LYS A 131 -4.55 10.98 -32.97
C LYS A 131 -4.42 9.57 -33.57
N GLU A 132 -3.85 8.62 -32.82
CA GLU A 132 -3.77 7.21 -33.23
C GLU A 132 -5.18 6.58 -33.35
N GLN A 133 -6.11 7.03 -32.49
CA GLN A 133 -7.50 6.61 -32.57
C GLN A 133 -8.22 7.21 -33.78
N VAL A 134 -7.89 8.44 -34.18
CA VAL A 134 -8.38 9.02 -35.45
C VAL A 134 -7.94 8.19 -36.65
N ASP A 135 -6.68 7.74 -36.69
CA ASP A 135 -6.18 6.85 -37.75
C ASP A 135 -6.96 5.52 -37.80
N THR A 136 -7.20 4.91 -36.65
CA THR A 136 -7.95 3.66 -36.53
C THR A 136 -9.42 3.85 -36.93
N LEU A 137 -10.06 4.93 -36.49
CA LEU A 137 -11.43 5.26 -36.88
C LEU A 137 -11.56 5.51 -38.40
N ALA A 138 -10.57 6.17 -39.01
CA ALA A 138 -10.57 6.46 -40.44
C ALA A 138 -10.40 5.16 -41.26
N SER A 139 -9.36 4.37 -40.95
CA SER A 139 -9.07 3.11 -41.63
C SER A 139 -10.19 2.06 -41.50
N THR A 140 -10.96 2.11 -40.42
CA THR A 140 -12.09 1.21 -40.18
C THR A 140 -13.44 1.76 -40.63
N GLY A 141 -13.48 2.92 -41.29
CA GLY A 141 -14.70 3.54 -41.82
C GLY A 141 -15.68 4.07 -40.76
N ARG A 142 -15.21 4.29 -39.53
CA ARG A 142 -16.05 4.71 -38.40
C ARG A 142 -15.96 6.19 -38.08
N LEU A 143 -14.91 6.87 -38.52
CA LEU A 143 -14.63 8.27 -38.17
C LEU A 143 -15.82 9.20 -38.44
N PHE A 144 -16.37 9.18 -39.66
CA PHE A 144 -17.52 10.01 -40.02
C PHE A 144 -18.72 9.78 -39.09
N THR A 145 -19.04 8.52 -38.80
CA THR A 145 -20.20 8.16 -37.97
C THR A 145 -20.01 8.63 -36.53
N VAL A 146 -18.81 8.48 -35.98
CA VAL A 146 -18.48 8.92 -34.61
C VAL A 146 -18.54 10.45 -34.51
N VAL A 147 -17.86 11.16 -35.42
CA VAL A 147 -17.89 12.64 -35.46
C VAL A 147 -19.32 13.15 -35.61
N LYS A 148 -20.12 12.54 -36.50
CA LYS A 148 -21.52 12.90 -36.70
C LYS A 148 -22.30 12.80 -35.39
N LYS A 149 -22.25 11.65 -34.72
CA LYS A 149 -22.99 11.44 -33.46
C LYS A 149 -22.59 12.41 -32.35
N PHE A 150 -21.29 12.73 -32.22
CA PHE A 150 -20.84 13.71 -31.22
C PHE A 150 -21.21 15.14 -31.58
N SER A 151 -21.24 15.51 -32.87
CA SER A 151 -21.68 16.84 -33.31
C SER A 151 -23.17 17.13 -33.08
N GLU A 152 -23.98 16.08 -32.88
CA GLU A 152 -25.41 16.18 -32.57
C GLU A 152 -25.67 16.31 -31.06
N LEU A 153 -24.66 16.17 -30.20
CA LEU A 153 -24.79 16.35 -28.75
C LEU A 153 -24.76 17.84 -28.38
N ASP A 154 -25.76 18.29 -27.62
CA ASP A 154 -25.70 19.61 -26.97
C ASP A 154 -25.02 19.50 -25.61
N LEU A 155 -23.71 19.73 -25.60
CA LEU A 155 -22.89 19.83 -24.38
C LEU A 155 -22.51 21.29 -24.08
N SER A 156 -23.30 22.27 -24.53
CA SER A 156 -22.99 23.68 -24.30
C SER A 156 -23.10 24.05 -22.81
N PRO A 157 -22.27 24.99 -22.29
CA PRO A 157 -22.36 25.46 -20.91
C PRO A 157 -23.73 26.02 -20.50
N SER A 158 -24.53 26.48 -21.46
CA SER A 158 -25.90 26.95 -21.25
C SER A 158 -26.91 25.82 -21.05
N SER A 159 -26.71 24.66 -21.68
CA SER A 159 -27.62 23.51 -21.59
C SER A 159 -27.19 22.55 -20.48
N ILE A 160 -25.88 22.41 -20.26
CA ILE A 160 -25.26 21.56 -19.25
C ILE A 160 -24.19 22.40 -18.56
N ASP A 161 -24.44 22.80 -17.32
CA ASP A 161 -23.48 23.53 -16.50
C ASP A 161 -22.24 22.67 -16.20
N SER A 162 -21.14 23.30 -15.77
CA SER A 162 -19.86 22.60 -15.53
C SER A 162 -19.94 21.54 -14.44
N MET A 163 -20.81 21.69 -13.44
CA MET A 163 -20.96 20.71 -12.37
C MET A 163 -21.67 19.46 -12.89
N ARG A 164 -22.81 19.63 -13.57
CA ARG A 164 -23.53 18.52 -14.24
C ARG A 164 -22.65 17.80 -15.27
N MET A 165 -21.86 18.57 -16.03
CA MET A 165 -20.90 18.01 -16.99
C MET A 165 -19.83 17.15 -16.31
N GLY A 166 -19.29 17.60 -15.17
CA GLY A 166 -18.35 16.82 -14.37
C GLY A 166 -18.94 15.49 -13.89
N TYR A 167 -20.19 15.49 -13.42
CA TYR A 167 -20.87 14.24 -13.02
C TYR A 167 -21.10 13.28 -14.19
N MET A 168 -21.46 13.79 -15.37
CA MET A 168 -21.57 12.97 -16.58
C MET A 168 -20.23 12.34 -16.95
N PHE A 169 -19.15 13.12 -16.89
CA PHE A 169 -17.81 12.65 -17.21
C PHE A 169 -17.37 11.53 -16.25
N GLU A 170 -17.58 11.75 -14.96
CA GLU A 170 -17.26 10.76 -13.94
C GLU A 170 -18.09 9.47 -14.08
N ASP A 171 -19.39 9.56 -14.41
CA ASP A 171 -20.22 8.37 -14.66
C ASP A 171 -19.77 7.59 -15.90
N ILE A 172 -19.33 8.28 -16.96
CA ILE A 172 -18.77 7.64 -18.15
C ILE A 172 -17.48 6.89 -17.80
N ILE A 173 -16.57 7.52 -17.05
CA ILE A 173 -15.31 6.88 -16.60
C ILE A 173 -15.64 5.65 -15.75
N ARG A 174 -16.52 5.79 -14.75
CA ARG A 174 -16.97 4.69 -13.88
C ARG A 174 -17.49 3.50 -14.68
N ARG A 175 -18.37 3.72 -15.67
CA ARG A 175 -18.93 2.64 -16.51
C ARG A 175 -17.86 1.93 -17.33
N PHE A 176 -16.81 2.63 -17.78
CA PHE A 176 -15.70 1.99 -18.45
C PHE A 176 -14.83 1.18 -17.47
N SER A 177 -14.53 1.73 -16.29
CA SER A 177 -13.77 1.04 -15.24
C SER A 177 -14.46 -0.23 -14.71
N GLU A 178 -15.80 -0.24 -14.65
CA GLU A 178 -16.59 -1.42 -14.23
C GLU A 178 -16.48 -2.63 -15.15
N ASN A 179 -16.09 -2.41 -16.42
CA ASN A 179 -16.07 -3.44 -17.45
C ASN A 179 -14.64 -3.89 -17.82
N GLU A 180 -13.63 -3.47 -17.06
CA GLU A 180 -12.23 -3.80 -17.31
C GLU A 180 -11.71 -4.98 -16.50
N GLU A 181 -10.73 -5.68 -17.09
CA GLU A 181 -9.89 -6.62 -16.38
C GLU A 181 -8.95 -5.86 -15.42
N ALA A 182 -8.56 -6.51 -14.32
CA ALA A 182 -7.85 -5.90 -13.20
C ALA A 182 -6.66 -5.01 -13.62
N GLY A 183 -6.66 -3.75 -13.19
CA GLY A 183 -5.56 -2.80 -13.45
C GLY A 183 -5.91 -1.31 -13.33
N SER A 184 -7.19 -0.96 -13.39
CA SER A 184 -7.65 0.44 -13.31
C SER A 184 -8.09 0.80 -11.88
N HIS A 185 -7.28 1.58 -11.16
CA HIS A 185 -7.54 2.01 -9.77
C HIS A 185 -8.62 3.11 -9.71
N TYR A 186 -9.90 2.73 -9.76
CA TYR A 186 -11.02 3.65 -9.49
C TYR A 186 -11.53 3.45 -8.06
N THR A 187 -11.50 4.52 -7.26
CA THR A 187 -12.02 4.50 -5.90
C THR A 187 -13.53 4.72 -5.91
N PRO A 188 -14.35 3.83 -5.30
CA PRO A 188 -15.80 4.01 -5.21
C PRO A 188 -16.19 5.31 -4.51
N ARG A 189 -17.26 5.96 -5.00
CA ARG A 189 -17.71 7.28 -4.53
C ARG A 189 -18.02 7.32 -3.05
N GLU A 190 -18.63 6.26 -2.52
CA GLU A 190 -19.01 6.15 -1.13
C GLU A 190 -17.81 6.06 -0.19
N VAL A 191 -16.70 5.47 -0.66
CA VAL A 191 -15.42 5.47 0.06
C VAL A 191 -14.78 6.85 0.01
N ILE A 192 -14.79 7.52 -1.15
CA ILE A 192 -14.31 8.91 -1.27
C ILE A 192 -15.10 9.84 -0.33
N ALA A 193 -16.42 9.71 -0.29
CA ALA A 193 -17.28 10.52 0.58
C ALA A 193 -16.97 10.31 2.07
N LEU A 194 -16.76 9.06 2.49
CA LEU A 194 -16.33 8.76 3.86
C LEU A 194 -14.99 9.43 4.17
N MET A 195 -13.98 9.26 3.31
CA MET A 195 -12.64 9.86 3.52
C MET A 195 -12.69 11.38 3.60
N VAL A 196 -13.43 12.03 2.70
CA VAL A 196 -13.59 13.49 2.73
C VAL A 196 -14.27 13.94 4.02
N ASN A 197 -15.34 13.27 4.46
CA ASN A 197 -15.99 13.64 5.71
C ASN A 197 -15.11 13.39 6.94
N LEU A 198 -14.31 12.32 6.98
CA LEU A 198 -13.32 12.10 8.04
C LEU A 198 -12.30 13.25 8.11
N LEU A 199 -11.84 13.74 6.95
CA LEU A 199 -10.95 14.90 6.84
C LEU A 199 -11.60 16.21 7.30
N LEU A 200 -12.92 16.36 7.16
CA LEU A 200 -13.63 17.60 7.52
C LEU A 200 -14.16 17.60 8.97
N MET A 201 -14.46 16.44 9.55
CA MET A 201 -15.13 16.33 10.86
C MET A 201 -14.36 16.98 12.02
N GLU A 202 -13.04 16.77 12.08
CA GLU A 202 -12.15 17.37 13.09
C GLU A 202 -11.18 18.36 12.45
N ALA A 203 -11.58 18.98 11.32
CA ALA A 203 -10.81 20.07 10.75
C ALA A 203 -11.04 21.37 11.53
N ASP A 204 -10.01 22.21 11.55
CA ASP A 204 -10.08 23.56 12.10
C ASP A 204 -11.18 24.39 11.41
N GLU A 205 -12.13 24.92 12.20
CA GLU A 205 -13.24 25.72 11.69
C GLU A 205 -12.77 26.99 10.98
N GLU A 206 -11.58 27.51 11.30
CA GLU A 206 -10.99 28.70 10.65
C GLU A 206 -10.67 28.46 9.17
N LEU A 207 -10.63 27.20 8.71
CA LEU A 207 -10.48 26.88 7.30
C LEU A 207 -11.72 27.26 6.48
N PHE A 208 -12.90 27.30 7.10
CA PHE A 208 -14.18 27.44 6.38
C PHE A 208 -14.76 28.86 6.42
N VAL A 209 -13.94 29.87 6.70
CA VAL A 209 -14.35 31.28 6.67
C VAL A 209 -14.28 31.87 5.26
N ASP A 210 -15.07 32.92 5.01
CA ASP A 210 -15.17 33.56 3.69
C ASP A 210 -13.80 33.96 3.12
N ASN A 211 -13.55 33.61 1.85
CA ASN A 211 -12.32 33.88 1.09
C ASN A 211 -11.05 33.20 1.59
N LYS A 212 -11.11 32.33 2.61
CA LYS A 212 -9.99 31.48 3.00
C LYS A 212 -9.60 30.59 1.83
N GLU A 213 -8.30 30.42 1.61
CA GLU A 213 -7.79 29.43 0.65
C GLU A 213 -7.58 28.09 1.36
N ILE A 214 -8.16 27.03 0.83
CA ILE A 214 -7.93 25.65 1.26
C ILE A 214 -7.22 24.91 0.13
N LYS A 215 -6.05 24.33 0.42
CA LYS A 215 -5.25 23.54 -0.52
C LYS A 215 -5.48 22.05 -0.27
N VAL A 216 -5.92 21.33 -1.31
CA VAL A 216 -6.15 19.88 -1.27
C VAL A 216 -5.23 19.20 -2.27
N LEU A 217 -4.44 18.23 -1.80
CA LEU A 217 -3.56 17.41 -2.62
C LEU A 217 -4.05 15.97 -2.70
N ASP A 218 -3.94 15.40 -3.89
CA ASP A 218 -3.95 13.95 -4.11
C ASP A 218 -2.67 13.57 -4.87
N MET A 219 -1.80 12.81 -4.22
CA MET A 219 -0.48 12.43 -4.76
C MET A 219 -0.51 11.12 -5.57
N ALA A 220 -1.69 10.55 -5.79
CA ALA A 220 -1.93 9.40 -6.66
C ALA A 220 -3.32 9.58 -7.31
N ALA A 221 -3.49 10.71 -8.00
CA ALA A 221 -4.80 11.31 -8.24
C ALA A 221 -5.71 10.52 -9.18
N GLY A 222 -5.17 9.59 -9.96
CA GLY A 222 -5.92 8.87 -10.99
C GLY A 222 -6.62 9.87 -11.91
N THR A 223 -7.94 9.79 -11.97
CA THR A 223 -8.77 10.70 -12.79
C THR A 223 -9.25 11.94 -12.03
N GLY A 224 -8.76 12.22 -10.81
CA GLY A 224 -9.09 13.42 -10.03
C GLY A 224 -10.39 13.37 -9.23
N GLY A 225 -11.04 12.20 -9.11
CA GLY A 225 -12.36 12.06 -8.47
C GLY A 225 -12.38 12.45 -6.99
N MET A 226 -11.31 12.15 -6.24
CA MET A 226 -11.18 12.55 -4.83
C MET A 226 -11.09 14.07 -4.68
N LEU A 227 -10.26 14.73 -5.50
CA LEU A 227 -10.10 16.18 -5.52
C LEU A 227 -11.42 16.91 -5.82
N ALA A 228 -12.13 16.45 -6.85
CA ALA A 228 -13.42 17.02 -7.23
C ALA A 228 -14.47 16.87 -6.11
N THR A 229 -14.51 15.72 -5.45
CA THR A 229 -15.42 15.46 -4.34
C THR A 229 -15.09 16.30 -3.12
N ALA A 230 -13.80 16.39 -2.75
CA ALA A 230 -13.32 17.21 -1.64
C ALA A 230 -13.73 18.68 -1.82
N LYS A 231 -13.49 19.26 -3.01
CA LYS A 231 -13.93 20.63 -3.32
C LYS A 231 -15.44 20.80 -3.18
N SER A 232 -16.21 19.88 -3.77
CA SER A 232 -17.67 19.95 -3.69
C SER A 232 -18.18 19.95 -2.25
N TYR A 233 -17.60 19.14 -1.37
CA TYR A 233 -18.04 19.03 0.02
C TYR A 233 -17.65 20.27 0.83
N ILE A 234 -16.42 20.75 0.65
CA ILE A 234 -15.95 21.99 1.28
C ILE A 234 -16.84 23.18 0.86
N GLN A 235 -17.19 23.28 -0.42
CA GLN A 235 -18.04 24.37 -0.91
C GLN A 235 -19.50 24.26 -0.46
N GLN A 236 -19.99 23.06 -0.12
CA GLN A 236 -21.30 22.90 0.53
C GLN A 236 -21.30 23.42 1.97
N LEU A 237 -20.18 23.32 2.67
CA LEU A 237 -20.01 23.91 4.00
C LEU A 237 -19.94 25.45 3.93
N ASN A 238 -19.13 25.96 3.00
CA ASN A 238 -19.11 27.39 2.69
C ASN A 238 -18.75 27.64 1.21
N PRO A 239 -19.68 28.15 0.37
CA PRO A 239 -19.44 28.37 -1.07
C PRO A 239 -18.46 29.52 -1.35
N LYS A 240 -18.11 30.32 -0.35
CA LYS A 240 -17.17 31.45 -0.47
C LYS A 240 -15.72 31.08 -0.14
N VAL A 241 -15.44 29.82 0.17
CA VAL A 241 -14.08 29.31 0.37
C VAL A 241 -13.42 29.06 -0.99
N ASN A 242 -12.16 29.47 -1.10
CA ASN A 242 -11.35 29.28 -2.28
C ASN A 242 -10.62 27.93 -2.18
N VAL A 243 -11.20 26.88 -2.76
CA VAL A 243 -10.56 25.56 -2.78
C VAL A 243 -9.63 25.44 -3.98
N ARG A 244 -8.35 25.14 -3.74
CA ARG A 244 -7.34 24.91 -4.76
C ARG A 244 -6.91 23.45 -4.76
N LEU A 245 -6.97 22.83 -5.94
CA LEU A 245 -6.73 21.40 -6.14
C LEU A 245 -5.34 21.18 -6.71
N PHE A 246 -4.62 20.20 -6.15
CA PHE A 246 -3.30 19.77 -6.58
C PHE A 246 -3.34 18.26 -6.82
N GLY A 247 -2.89 17.80 -7.98
CA GLY A 247 -2.90 16.39 -8.36
C GLY A 247 -1.56 15.95 -8.92
N GLN A 248 -1.08 14.79 -8.50
CA GLN A 248 0.05 14.10 -9.09
C GLN A 248 -0.44 12.77 -9.65
N GLU A 249 -0.15 12.50 -10.93
CA GLU A 249 -0.57 11.27 -11.59
C GLU A 249 0.52 10.80 -12.56
N TYR A 250 0.91 9.54 -12.46
CA TYR A 250 2.00 9.00 -13.28
C TYR A 250 1.50 8.50 -14.65
N LEU A 251 0.39 7.77 -14.68
CA LEU A 251 -0.09 7.12 -15.88
C LEU A 251 -0.67 8.17 -16.84
N ALA A 252 -0.19 8.14 -18.08
CA ALA A 252 -0.54 9.15 -19.09
C ALA A 252 -2.07 9.25 -19.31
N GLU A 253 -2.74 8.11 -19.42
CA GLU A 253 -4.16 8.06 -19.73
C GLU A 253 -5.01 8.69 -18.60
N THR A 254 -4.83 8.24 -17.36
CA THR A 254 -5.51 8.79 -16.18
C THR A 254 -5.16 10.27 -15.98
N TYR A 255 -3.89 10.66 -16.23
CA TYR A 255 -3.48 12.05 -16.23
C TYR A 255 -4.28 12.90 -17.23
N GLY A 256 -4.38 12.44 -18.49
CA GLY A 256 -5.13 13.12 -19.54
C GLY A 256 -6.61 13.28 -19.17
N ILE A 257 -7.21 12.24 -18.57
CA ILE A 257 -8.59 12.28 -18.08
C ILE A 257 -8.74 13.29 -16.93
N GLY A 258 -7.91 13.21 -15.90
CA GLY A 258 -7.97 14.12 -14.76
C GLY A 258 -7.75 15.58 -15.15
N LYS A 259 -6.79 15.84 -16.05
CA LYS A 259 -6.55 17.19 -16.58
C LYS A 259 -7.74 17.71 -17.41
N ALA A 260 -8.42 16.84 -18.15
CA ALA A 260 -9.65 17.19 -18.84
C ALA A 260 -10.78 17.55 -17.86
N ASP A 261 -10.96 16.79 -16.78
CA ASP A 261 -11.95 17.10 -15.74
C ASP A 261 -11.69 18.48 -15.11
N MET A 262 -10.42 18.78 -14.78
CA MET A 262 -10.01 20.10 -14.27
C MET A 262 -10.40 21.22 -15.24
N LEU A 263 -10.12 21.08 -16.54
CA LEU A 263 -10.51 22.08 -17.54
C LEU A 263 -12.04 22.23 -17.69
N ILE A 264 -12.79 21.11 -17.69
CA ILE A 264 -14.25 21.11 -17.82
C ILE A 264 -14.92 21.86 -16.65
N ARG A 265 -14.36 21.68 -15.45
CA ARG A 265 -14.78 22.37 -14.21
C ARG A 265 -14.20 23.77 -14.07
N GLN A 266 -13.36 24.21 -15.00
CA GLN A 266 -12.65 25.50 -15.00
C GLN A 266 -11.72 25.66 -13.78
N GLU A 267 -11.13 24.57 -13.33
CA GLU A 267 -10.05 24.55 -12.33
C GLU A 267 -8.71 24.91 -12.94
N GLU A 268 -7.73 25.24 -12.10
CA GLU A 268 -6.34 25.48 -12.50
C GLU A 268 -5.66 24.15 -12.90
N SER A 269 -5.86 23.71 -14.14
CA SER A 269 -5.36 22.43 -14.67
C SER A 269 -3.83 22.30 -14.67
N ASP A 270 -3.09 23.40 -14.49
CA ASP A 270 -1.63 23.39 -14.38
C ASP A 270 -1.15 22.82 -13.02
N TYR A 271 -2.05 22.70 -12.04
CA TYR A 271 -1.80 22.01 -10.77
C TYR A 271 -2.20 20.53 -10.80
N PHE A 272 -2.61 19.99 -11.94
CA PHE A 272 -2.72 18.57 -12.17
C PHE A 272 -1.54 18.14 -13.05
N VAL A 273 -0.55 17.47 -12.45
CA VAL A 273 0.78 17.29 -13.04
C VAL A 273 1.06 15.81 -13.28
N LYS A 274 1.57 15.51 -14.48
CA LYS A 274 2.04 14.18 -14.81
C LYS A 274 3.41 13.95 -14.19
N THR A 275 3.48 13.15 -13.14
CA THR A 275 4.72 12.95 -12.37
C THR A 275 4.69 11.61 -11.64
N ASP A 276 5.87 11.02 -11.46
CA ASP A 276 6.06 9.92 -10.51
C ASP A 276 6.33 10.50 -9.12
N THR A 277 5.40 10.30 -8.19
CA THR A 277 5.44 10.85 -6.83
C THR A 277 6.69 10.46 -6.04
N LEU A 278 7.27 9.27 -6.32
CA LEU A 278 8.43 8.76 -5.60
C LEU A 278 9.74 9.12 -6.28
N LYS A 279 9.76 9.12 -7.62
CA LYS A 279 10.98 9.32 -8.41
C LYS A 279 11.25 10.78 -8.78
N ASP A 280 10.24 11.47 -9.27
CA ASP A 280 10.42 12.81 -9.82
C ASP A 280 10.48 13.85 -8.70
N SER A 281 11.08 15.01 -8.99
CA SER A 281 11.06 16.12 -8.03
C SER A 281 9.64 16.59 -7.79
N ASP A 282 9.27 16.77 -6.51
CA ASP A 282 7.91 17.20 -6.14
C ASP A 282 7.54 18.51 -6.85
N PRO A 283 6.56 18.52 -7.78
CA PRO A 283 6.15 19.72 -8.49
C PRO A 283 5.58 20.80 -7.56
N PHE A 284 5.22 20.43 -6.33
CA PHE A 284 4.64 21.31 -5.33
C PHE A 284 5.54 21.48 -4.10
N HIS A 285 6.86 21.26 -4.20
CA HIS A 285 7.81 21.29 -3.07
C HIS A 285 7.66 22.50 -2.12
N ASP A 286 7.31 23.68 -2.64
CA ASP A 286 7.12 24.93 -1.89
C ASP A 286 5.70 25.13 -1.32
N LYS A 287 4.78 24.19 -1.58
CA LYS A 287 3.38 24.24 -1.15
C LYS A 287 3.12 23.18 -0.08
N LYS A 288 2.73 23.64 1.10
CA LYS A 288 2.10 22.80 2.13
C LYS A 288 0.59 22.75 1.92
N MET A 289 -0.07 21.72 2.42
CA MET A 289 -1.47 21.39 2.12
C MET A 289 -2.29 21.32 3.40
N ASN A 290 -3.52 21.84 3.36
CA ASN A 290 -4.47 21.70 4.48
C ASN A 290 -5.00 20.27 4.54
N PHE A 291 -5.28 19.69 3.36
CA PHE A 291 -5.78 18.34 3.24
C PHE A 291 -4.96 17.54 2.22
N VAL A 292 -4.61 16.31 2.57
CA VAL A 292 -4.10 15.30 1.63
C VAL A 292 -5.05 14.11 1.59
N ILE A 293 -5.49 13.68 0.42
CA ILE A 293 -6.37 12.54 0.25
C ILE A 293 -5.83 11.66 -0.86
N ALA A 294 -5.69 10.35 -0.64
CA ALA A 294 -5.12 9.47 -1.67
C ALA A 294 -5.50 8.00 -1.52
N ASN A 295 -5.46 7.31 -2.66
CA ASN A 295 -5.47 5.85 -2.77
C ASN A 295 -4.25 5.40 -3.60
N PRO A 296 -3.05 5.34 -2.99
CA PRO A 296 -1.84 4.93 -3.68
C PRO A 296 -1.91 3.46 -4.15
N PRO A 297 -1.12 3.06 -5.16
CA PRO A 297 -1.09 1.69 -5.65
C PRO A 297 -0.62 0.71 -4.57
N PHE A 298 -1.29 -0.44 -4.49
CA PHE A 298 -0.95 -1.49 -3.52
C PHE A 298 0.15 -2.42 -4.03
N GLY A 299 1.14 -2.71 -3.18
CA GLY A 299 2.19 -3.68 -3.49
C GLY A 299 3.11 -3.27 -4.65
N GLN A 300 3.17 -1.98 -4.97
CA GLN A 300 4.13 -1.48 -5.96
C GLN A 300 5.54 -1.59 -5.38
N SER A 301 6.43 -2.27 -6.10
CA SER A 301 7.85 -2.28 -5.76
C SER A 301 8.48 -0.93 -6.07
N TRP A 302 9.26 -0.40 -5.13
CA TRP A 302 9.99 0.86 -5.30
C TRP A 302 11.51 0.65 -5.45
N GLY A 303 12.00 -0.57 -5.20
CA GLY A 303 13.38 -0.97 -5.49
C GLY A 303 13.54 -2.45 -5.85
N GLY A 304 14.76 -2.83 -6.19
CA GLY A 304 15.07 -4.17 -6.68
C GLY A 304 14.69 -4.38 -8.15
N LYS A 305 14.68 -5.65 -8.58
CA LYS A 305 14.52 -6.03 -10.00
C LYS A 305 13.14 -5.72 -10.61
N ASP A 306 12.13 -5.53 -9.76
CA ASP A 306 10.73 -5.37 -10.14
C ASP A 306 10.26 -3.90 -10.04
N ALA A 307 11.18 -2.98 -9.71
CA ALA A 307 10.89 -1.54 -9.64
C ALA A 307 11.29 -0.81 -10.93
N ASP A 308 10.61 0.31 -11.20
CA ASP A 308 10.93 1.16 -12.33
C ASP A 308 12.31 1.83 -12.17
N ASP A 309 13.00 2.02 -13.29
CA ASP A 309 14.32 2.65 -13.33
C ASP A 309 14.32 4.02 -12.64
N GLY A 310 15.24 4.21 -11.71
CA GLY A 310 15.47 5.48 -11.00
C GLY A 310 14.67 5.68 -9.71
N VAL A 311 13.61 4.90 -9.46
CA VAL A 311 12.78 5.05 -8.25
C VAL A 311 13.59 4.79 -6.98
N GLU A 312 14.32 3.67 -6.93
CA GLU A 312 15.12 3.29 -5.75
C GLU A 312 16.18 4.34 -5.42
N GLN A 313 16.85 4.87 -6.46
CA GLN A 313 17.87 5.90 -6.30
C GLN A 313 17.28 7.20 -5.78
N ALA A 314 16.14 7.64 -6.30
CA ALA A 314 15.45 8.84 -5.86
C ALA A 314 14.98 8.72 -4.40
N VAL A 315 14.36 7.60 -4.04
CA VAL A 315 13.90 7.33 -2.67
C VAL A 315 15.07 7.30 -1.69
N LYS A 316 16.17 6.61 -2.02
CA LYS A 316 17.36 6.58 -1.16
C LYS A 316 18.05 7.94 -1.04
N ALA A 317 18.07 8.72 -2.12
CA ALA A 317 18.62 10.08 -2.08
C ALA A 317 17.78 11.01 -1.18
N ASP A 318 16.46 10.89 -1.25
CA ASP A 318 15.53 11.64 -0.40
C ASP A 318 15.65 11.23 1.07
N GLN A 319 15.78 9.92 1.37
CA GLN A 319 16.06 9.44 2.72
C GLN A 319 17.40 9.97 3.24
N ALA A 320 18.47 9.90 2.44
CA ALA A 320 19.77 10.43 2.84
C ALA A 320 19.73 11.95 3.08
N LEU A 321 18.90 12.68 2.34
CA LEU A 321 18.65 14.10 2.58
C LEU A 321 17.94 14.32 3.92
N PHE A 322 16.94 13.49 4.25
CA PHE A 322 16.28 13.52 5.56
C PHE A 322 17.27 13.30 6.71
N GLU A 323 18.09 12.26 6.61
CA GLU A 323 19.10 11.93 7.63
C GLU A 323 20.16 13.03 7.77
N SER A 324 20.72 13.51 6.65
CA SER A 324 21.80 14.50 6.67
C SER A 324 21.36 15.90 7.10
N THR A 325 20.06 16.21 7.02
CA THR A 325 19.51 17.51 7.42
C THR A 325 18.80 17.47 8.77
N GLU A 326 18.85 16.33 9.47
CA GLU A 326 18.13 16.11 10.73
C GLU A 326 16.61 16.35 10.59
N GLY A 327 16.05 15.91 9.46
CA GLY A 327 14.62 16.01 9.15
C GLY A 327 14.11 17.38 8.70
N ARG A 328 15.01 18.35 8.44
CA ARG A 328 14.61 19.66 7.90
C ARG A 328 14.26 19.62 6.41
N GLU A 329 14.90 18.71 5.68
CA GLU A 329 14.63 18.42 4.28
C GLU A 329 14.41 16.92 4.10
N GLY A 330 14.07 16.49 2.89
CA GLY A 330 13.67 15.10 2.63
C GLY A 330 12.29 14.75 3.18
N ARG A 331 11.70 13.70 2.64
CA ARG A 331 10.37 13.19 2.95
C ARG A 331 10.46 11.88 3.73
N PHE A 332 11.46 11.06 3.43
CA PHE A 332 11.51 9.67 3.89
C PHE A 332 12.39 9.50 5.12
N VAL A 333 11.76 9.31 6.28
CA VAL A 333 12.45 9.09 7.57
C VAL A 333 13.16 7.74 7.67
N ASN A 334 12.71 6.79 6.85
CA ASN A 334 13.29 5.48 6.64
C ASN A 334 12.71 4.93 5.33
N THR A 335 13.16 3.75 4.91
CA THR A 335 12.65 3.06 3.73
C THR A 335 12.15 1.66 4.07
N PRO A 336 10.92 1.27 3.67
CA PRO A 336 10.41 -0.08 3.88
C PRO A 336 11.21 -1.09 3.05
N THR A 337 10.92 -2.39 3.13
CA THR A 337 11.44 -3.34 2.14
C THR A 337 11.03 -2.93 0.72
N THR A 338 11.83 -3.29 -0.27
CA THR A 338 11.70 -2.74 -1.62
C THR A 338 10.43 -3.14 -2.36
N GLY A 339 9.71 -4.14 -1.87
CA GLY A 339 8.51 -4.71 -2.50
C GLY A 339 7.19 -3.98 -2.24
N ASP A 340 7.15 -3.03 -1.31
CA ASP A 340 5.90 -2.30 -0.98
C ASP A 340 6.19 -0.81 -0.72
N ALA A 341 5.71 0.03 -1.63
CA ALA A 341 5.90 1.48 -1.57
C ALA A 341 4.89 2.22 -0.69
N GLN A 342 3.87 1.56 -0.11
CA GLN A 342 2.76 2.26 0.54
C GLN A 342 3.20 3.21 1.67
N LEU A 343 4.12 2.78 2.54
CA LEU A 343 4.62 3.65 3.61
C LEU A 343 5.37 4.89 3.08
N LEU A 344 5.96 4.83 1.89
CA LEU A 344 6.58 6.01 1.27
C LEU A 344 5.53 7.04 0.85
N PHE A 345 4.37 6.62 0.35
CA PHE A 345 3.25 7.53 0.07
C PHE A 345 2.70 8.16 1.34
N HIS A 346 2.65 7.42 2.46
CA HIS A 346 2.25 7.96 3.75
C HIS A 346 3.22 9.05 4.22
N LEU A 347 4.53 8.80 4.12
CA LEU A 347 5.56 9.80 4.44
C LEU A 347 5.51 11.01 3.52
N HIS A 348 5.26 10.81 2.22
CA HIS A 348 5.03 11.92 1.29
C HIS A 348 3.87 12.80 1.76
N ALA A 349 2.71 12.21 2.08
CA ALA A 349 1.57 12.96 2.57
C ALA A 349 1.90 13.77 3.84
N LEU A 350 2.55 13.15 4.83
CA LEU A 350 2.96 13.82 6.07
C LEU A 350 3.92 14.98 5.83
N ALA A 351 4.86 14.83 4.87
CA ALA A 351 5.77 15.89 4.47
C ALA A 351 5.05 17.07 3.76
N LYS A 352 3.89 16.83 3.13
CA LYS A 352 3.09 17.88 2.47
C LYS A 352 2.16 18.64 3.40
N LEU A 353 1.79 18.10 4.57
CA LEU A 353 0.84 18.75 5.46
C LEU A 353 1.40 20.03 6.10
N GLU A 354 0.55 21.06 6.16
CA GLU A 354 0.67 22.21 7.08
C GLU A 354 0.65 21.73 8.55
N GLU A 355 1.02 22.59 9.51
CA GLU A 355 1.00 22.26 10.95
C GLU A 355 -0.40 21.86 11.46
N ASN A 356 -1.47 22.44 10.92
CA ASN A 356 -2.85 22.03 11.20
C ASN A 356 -3.46 21.17 10.08
N GLY A 357 -2.60 20.52 9.28
CA GLY A 357 -3.00 19.72 8.14
C GLY A 357 -3.48 18.32 8.56
N ARG A 358 -4.41 17.78 7.77
CA ARG A 358 -4.97 16.42 7.95
C ARG A 358 -4.82 15.60 6.68
N ALA A 359 -4.58 14.29 6.81
CA ALA A 359 -4.51 13.38 5.66
C ALA A 359 -5.37 12.13 5.84
N ALA A 360 -6.01 11.67 4.76
CA ALA A 360 -6.74 10.41 4.71
C ALA A 360 -6.18 9.56 3.56
N ILE A 361 -5.59 8.42 3.91
CA ILE A 361 -4.89 7.57 2.94
C ILE A 361 -5.47 6.16 3.01
N ILE A 362 -5.85 5.62 1.85
CA ILE A 362 -6.23 4.20 1.74
C ILE A 362 -4.96 3.35 1.67
N SER A 363 -4.92 2.28 2.45
CA SER A 363 -3.87 1.28 2.42
C SER A 363 -4.44 -0.14 2.54
N ASN A 364 -3.68 -1.14 2.09
CA ASN A 364 -3.95 -2.53 2.45
C ASN A 364 -3.51 -2.81 3.91
N GLY A 365 -3.56 -4.08 4.34
CA GLY A 365 -3.16 -4.44 5.71
C GLY A 365 -1.65 -4.42 5.97
N SER A 366 -0.79 -4.51 4.95
CA SER A 366 0.66 -4.69 5.12
C SER A 366 1.30 -3.59 5.99
N PRO A 367 1.08 -2.29 5.72
CA PRO A 367 1.68 -1.21 6.52
C PRO A 367 1.38 -1.23 8.02
N LEU A 368 0.34 -1.93 8.47
CA LEU A 368 -0.02 -2.06 9.88
C LEU A 368 0.98 -2.91 10.67
N PHE A 369 1.54 -3.97 10.08
CA PHE A 369 2.29 -4.99 10.83
C PHE A 369 3.52 -5.58 10.12
N SER A 370 3.74 -5.28 8.84
CA SER A 370 4.87 -5.86 8.12
C SER A 370 6.23 -5.40 8.67
N GLY A 371 7.22 -6.28 8.61
CA GLY A 371 8.60 -5.98 9.03
C GLY A 371 8.90 -6.30 10.50
N GLY A 372 10.17 -6.63 10.79
CA GLY A 372 10.65 -6.89 12.16
C GLY A 372 11.00 -5.61 12.90
N THR A 373 11.38 -5.74 14.18
CA THR A 373 11.66 -4.61 15.10
C THR A 373 12.50 -3.49 14.49
N THR A 374 13.61 -3.84 13.86
CA THR A 374 14.58 -2.88 13.29
C THR A 374 14.39 -2.65 11.79
N SER A 375 13.31 -3.16 11.19
CA SER A 375 13.03 -2.94 9.77
C SER A 375 12.53 -1.51 9.54
N GLY A 376 12.66 -1.02 8.30
CA GLY A 376 12.20 0.32 7.96
C GLY A 376 10.69 0.50 8.16
N GLU A 377 9.87 -0.51 7.89
CA GLU A 377 8.41 -0.46 8.15
C GLU A 377 8.11 -0.18 9.62
N SER A 378 8.77 -0.92 10.53
CA SER A 378 8.65 -0.74 11.97
C SER A 378 9.13 0.64 12.40
N GLN A 379 10.27 1.11 11.88
CA GLN A 379 10.79 2.43 12.22
C GLN A 379 9.93 3.58 11.67
N ILE A 380 9.28 3.40 10.53
CA ILE A 380 8.32 4.39 9.98
C ILE A 380 7.08 4.47 10.86
N ARG A 381 6.48 3.33 11.24
CA ARG A 381 5.33 3.31 12.18
C ARG A 381 5.71 3.96 13.51
N ARG A 382 6.89 3.64 14.02
CA ARG A 382 7.44 4.23 15.24
C ARG A 382 7.54 5.75 15.12
N TYR A 383 8.16 6.26 14.05
CA TYR A 383 8.23 7.70 13.80
C TYR A 383 6.84 8.35 13.79
N ILE A 384 5.87 7.73 13.12
CA ILE A 384 4.49 8.22 13.04
C ILE A 384 3.83 8.30 14.43
N LEU A 385 4.03 7.27 15.27
CA LEU A 385 3.42 7.17 16.60
C LEU A 385 4.12 8.07 17.63
N GLU A 386 5.45 8.13 17.62
CA GLU A 386 6.25 8.97 18.54
C GLU A 386 6.02 10.46 18.30
N ASN A 387 5.74 10.85 17.06
CA ASN A 387 5.39 12.24 16.70
C ASN A 387 3.87 12.51 16.76
N ASP A 388 3.09 11.59 17.32
CA ASP A 388 1.64 11.70 17.50
C ASP A 388 0.86 12.04 16.21
N LEU A 389 1.33 11.57 15.05
CA LEU A 389 0.78 11.95 13.75
C LEU A 389 -0.47 11.17 13.37
N LEU A 390 -0.57 9.91 13.80
CA LEU A 390 -1.67 8.99 13.49
C LEU A 390 -2.86 9.24 14.42
N GLU A 391 -3.99 9.68 13.89
CA GLU A 391 -5.20 9.98 14.66
C GLU A 391 -6.16 8.79 14.74
N ALA A 392 -6.43 8.14 13.60
CA ALA A 392 -7.34 7.00 13.55
C ALA A 392 -7.01 6.01 12.43
N ILE A 393 -7.45 4.77 12.60
CA ILE A 393 -7.49 3.75 11.56
C ILE A 393 -8.92 3.22 11.44
N VAL A 394 -9.48 3.28 10.23
CA VAL A 394 -10.81 2.75 9.92
C VAL A 394 -10.65 1.52 9.04
N ALA A 395 -11.02 0.34 9.53
CA ALA A 395 -11.02 -0.89 8.74
C ALA A 395 -12.35 -1.03 7.99
N LEU A 396 -12.30 -1.14 6.66
CA LEU A 396 -13.48 -1.31 5.82
C LEU A 396 -13.65 -2.77 5.38
N PRO A 397 -14.87 -3.17 4.99
CA PRO A 397 -15.14 -4.51 4.49
C PRO A 397 -14.31 -4.83 3.23
N GLY A 398 -13.99 -6.12 3.06
CA GLY A 398 -13.47 -6.62 1.77
C GLY A 398 -14.48 -6.43 0.64
N GLN A 399 -14.05 -6.62 -0.61
CA GLN A 399 -14.90 -6.51 -1.82
C GLN A 399 -15.53 -5.13 -2.04
N PHE A 400 -14.86 -4.06 -1.58
CA PHE A 400 -15.23 -2.68 -1.85
C PHE A 400 -14.68 -2.17 -3.18
N PHE A 401 -13.52 -2.67 -3.60
CA PHE A 401 -12.88 -2.28 -4.86
C PHE A 401 -13.21 -3.22 -6.00
N TYR A 402 -13.19 -2.67 -7.22
CA TYR A 402 -13.53 -3.39 -8.45
C TYR A 402 -12.51 -4.50 -8.79
N ASN A 403 -11.26 -4.37 -8.32
CA ASN A 403 -10.16 -5.24 -8.74
C ASN A 403 -9.63 -6.16 -7.63
N THR A 404 -10.05 -5.99 -6.38
CA THR A 404 -9.57 -6.79 -5.25
C THR A 404 -10.66 -7.05 -4.22
N GLY A 405 -10.64 -8.26 -3.64
CA GLY A 405 -11.49 -8.66 -2.53
C GLY A 405 -10.92 -8.34 -1.15
N ILE A 406 -9.69 -7.84 -1.08
CA ILE A 406 -8.97 -7.56 0.18
C ILE A 406 -9.66 -6.42 0.95
N GLY A 407 -9.65 -6.49 2.29
CA GLY A 407 -10.08 -5.40 3.15
C GLY A 407 -9.10 -4.23 3.11
N ILE A 408 -9.62 -3.01 3.12
CA ILE A 408 -8.82 -1.78 3.06
C ILE A 408 -8.91 -1.03 4.38
N TYR A 409 -7.90 -0.23 4.65
CA TYR A 409 -7.80 0.59 5.85
C TYR A 409 -7.65 2.05 5.45
N ILE A 410 -8.44 2.93 6.06
CA ILE A 410 -8.24 4.38 5.96
C ILE A 410 -7.37 4.80 7.14
N TRP A 411 -6.17 5.28 6.84
CA TRP A 411 -5.28 5.92 7.79
C TRP A 411 -5.60 7.41 7.84
N LEU A 412 -5.94 7.89 9.02
CA LEU A 412 -6.21 9.30 9.26
C LEU A 412 -5.06 9.91 10.05
N TYR A 413 -4.42 10.91 9.48
CA TYR A 413 -3.36 11.69 10.10
C TYR A 413 -3.86 13.08 10.45
N ASN A 414 -3.41 13.59 11.59
CA ASN A 414 -3.70 14.95 12.04
C ASN A 414 -2.50 15.50 12.81
N LYS A 415 -1.96 16.63 12.36
CA LYS A 415 -0.83 17.29 13.03
C LYS A 415 -1.23 18.23 14.17
N ASP A 416 -2.52 18.57 14.26
CA ASP A 416 -3.08 19.43 15.31
C ASP A 416 -4.28 18.73 15.97
N LYS A 417 -3.96 17.63 16.66
CA LYS A 417 -4.96 16.85 17.40
C LYS A 417 -5.53 17.66 18.57
N SER A 418 -6.84 17.54 18.78
CA SER A 418 -7.51 18.10 19.96
C SER A 418 -6.90 17.52 21.26
N PRO A 419 -6.93 18.27 22.38
CA PRO A 419 -6.29 17.83 23.64
C PRO A 419 -6.71 16.43 24.12
N GLU A 420 -7.95 16.01 23.87
CA GLU A 420 -8.47 14.69 24.28
C GLU A 420 -7.92 13.52 23.43
N ARG A 421 -7.46 13.80 22.21
CA ARG A 421 -6.93 12.85 21.22
C ARG A 421 -5.39 12.79 21.18
N GLN A 422 -4.70 13.74 21.82
CA GLN A 422 -3.24 13.77 21.88
C GLN A 422 -2.70 12.51 22.58
N GLY A 423 -1.65 11.92 21.99
CA GLY A 423 -1.03 10.68 22.44
C GLY A 423 -1.90 9.44 22.28
N LYS A 424 -2.99 9.52 21.51
CA LYS A 424 -3.93 8.41 21.30
C LYS A 424 -4.16 8.11 19.83
N VAL A 425 -4.55 6.86 19.58
CA VAL A 425 -5.01 6.37 18.28
C VAL A 425 -6.38 5.70 18.43
N GLN A 426 -7.32 6.10 17.59
CA GLN A 426 -8.66 5.51 17.52
C GLN A 426 -8.73 4.42 16.46
N PHE A 427 -9.17 3.22 16.83
CA PHE A 427 -9.51 2.17 15.88
C PHE A 427 -11.02 2.08 15.69
N ILE A 428 -11.45 1.99 14.44
CA ILE A 428 -12.85 1.86 14.04
C ILE A 428 -12.98 0.62 13.15
N ASP A 429 -13.56 -0.44 13.67
CA ASP A 429 -13.88 -1.65 12.92
C ASP A 429 -15.21 -1.49 12.19
N ALA A 430 -15.15 -1.07 10.92
CA ALA A 430 -16.29 -0.98 10.03
C ALA A 430 -16.35 -2.17 9.06
N THR A 431 -15.68 -3.30 9.34
CA THR A 431 -15.60 -4.45 8.42
C THR A 431 -16.94 -5.14 8.14
N ASN A 432 -17.95 -4.87 8.97
CA ASN A 432 -19.32 -5.34 8.82
C ASN A 432 -20.30 -4.26 8.32
N GLU A 433 -19.82 -3.04 8.07
CA GLU A 433 -20.65 -1.91 7.63
C GLU A 433 -20.75 -1.89 6.10
N PHE A 434 -21.81 -2.50 5.57
CA PHE A 434 -22.11 -2.45 4.14
C PHE A 434 -23.55 -2.86 3.82
N VAL A 435 -23.98 -2.48 2.63
CA VAL A 435 -25.10 -3.13 1.94
C VAL A 435 -24.57 -3.94 0.74
N PRO A 436 -25.15 -5.11 0.44
CA PRO A 436 -24.75 -5.89 -0.72
C PRO A 436 -25.21 -5.24 -2.02
N LEU A 437 -24.36 -5.27 -3.04
CA LEU A 437 -24.73 -4.85 -4.38
C LEU A 437 -25.73 -5.82 -4.99
N ARG A 438 -26.77 -5.28 -5.64
CA ARG A 438 -27.72 -6.10 -6.44
C ARG A 438 -27.04 -6.85 -7.58
N LYS A 439 -25.99 -6.25 -8.16
CA LYS A 439 -25.17 -6.85 -9.21
C LYS A 439 -23.70 -6.62 -8.89
N SER A 440 -22.96 -7.71 -8.88
CA SER A 440 -21.50 -7.76 -8.83
C SER A 440 -20.83 -6.92 -9.93
N LEU A 441 -19.82 -6.13 -9.57
CA LEU A 441 -19.02 -5.32 -10.50
C LEU A 441 -17.54 -5.68 -10.31
N GLY A 442 -16.98 -6.53 -11.18
CA GLY A 442 -15.62 -7.06 -10.99
C GLY A 442 -15.52 -7.89 -9.72
N GLN A 443 -14.68 -7.49 -8.75
CA GLN A 443 -14.59 -8.00 -7.38
C GLN A 443 -15.47 -7.24 -6.37
N LYS A 444 -16.02 -6.09 -6.76
CA LYS A 444 -16.88 -5.28 -5.89
C LYS A 444 -18.22 -5.98 -5.67
N ARG A 445 -18.58 -6.20 -4.41
CA ARG A 445 -19.84 -6.86 -4.00
C ARG A 445 -20.59 -6.06 -2.94
N ARG A 446 -19.96 -5.06 -2.35
CA ARG A 446 -20.44 -4.31 -1.19
C ARG A 446 -20.25 -2.82 -1.41
N GLU A 447 -21.13 -2.02 -0.83
CA GLU A 447 -21.06 -0.56 -0.81
C GLU A 447 -21.50 -0.04 0.57
N LEU A 448 -21.03 1.16 0.94
CA LEU A 448 -21.53 1.88 2.10
C LEU A 448 -22.85 2.58 1.74
N SER A 449 -23.86 2.38 2.57
CA SER A 449 -25.05 3.24 2.57
C SER A 449 -24.76 4.58 3.24
N GLN A 450 -25.66 5.56 3.09
CA GLN A 450 -25.60 6.82 3.84
C GLN A 450 -25.59 6.59 5.36
N ASP A 451 -26.38 5.62 5.84
CA ASP A 451 -26.44 5.26 7.25
C ASP A 451 -25.10 4.68 7.72
N ASN A 452 -24.48 3.78 6.95
CA ASN A 452 -23.14 3.27 7.29
C ASN A 452 -22.11 4.40 7.38
N ILE A 453 -22.12 5.34 6.43
CA ILE A 453 -21.19 6.49 6.46
C ILE A 453 -21.44 7.33 7.72
N LYS A 454 -22.71 7.61 8.04
CA LYS A 454 -23.08 8.39 9.22
C LYS A 454 -22.63 7.71 10.51
N ASP A 455 -22.82 6.39 10.63
CA ASP A 455 -22.42 5.63 11.82
C ASP A 455 -20.90 5.66 12.00
N ILE A 456 -20.13 5.43 10.93
CA ILE A 456 -18.65 5.51 10.99
C ILE A 456 -18.18 6.92 11.38
N LEU A 457 -18.82 7.97 10.82
CA LEU A 457 -18.49 9.35 11.17
C LEU A 457 -18.85 9.69 12.61
N GLN A 458 -19.97 9.17 13.11
CA GLN A 458 -20.39 9.35 14.50
C GLN A 458 -19.40 8.66 15.45
N TRP A 459 -19.03 7.41 15.17
CA TRP A 459 -17.99 6.68 15.91
C TRP A 459 -16.67 7.43 15.95
N TYR A 460 -16.26 7.97 14.80
CA TYR A 460 -15.05 8.79 14.72
C TYR A 460 -15.17 10.05 15.57
N HIS A 461 -16.26 10.80 15.43
CA HIS A 461 -16.46 12.08 16.11
C HIS A 461 -16.59 11.93 17.64
N ASP A 462 -17.42 11.00 18.11
CA ASP A 462 -17.73 10.83 19.53
C ASP A 462 -16.50 10.49 20.36
N PHE A 463 -15.54 9.77 19.76
CA PHE A 463 -14.31 9.36 20.45
C PHE A 463 -14.60 8.58 21.74
N GLU A 464 -15.63 7.73 21.72
CA GLU A 464 -16.05 6.88 22.82
C GLU A 464 -15.89 5.39 22.46
N GLU A 465 -15.33 4.60 23.38
CA GLU A 465 -15.13 3.17 23.16
C GLU A 465 -16.46 2.41 23.13
N ASN A 466 -16.54 1.43 22.23
CA ASN A 466 -17.66 0.49 22.12
C ASN A 466 -17.19 -0.83 21.45
N ASP A 467 -18.11 -1.62 20.91
CA ASP A 467 -17.78 -2.88 20.23
C ASP A 467 -17.07 -2.67 18.88
N ARG A 468 -17.27 -1.51 18.25
CA ARG A 468 -16.67 -1.09 16.97
C ARG A 468 -15.53 -0.09 17.13
N VAL A 469 -15.44 0.58 18.28
CA VAL A 469 -14.44 1.62 18.55
C VAL A 469 -13.56 1.22 19.72
N LYS A 470 -12.25 1.26 19.53
CA LYS A 470 -11.23 1.11 20.59
C LYS A 470 -10.29 2.30 20.56
N ILE A 471 -9.85 2.78 21.73
CA ILE A 471 -8.97 3.94 21.84
C ILE A 471 -7.76 3.55 22.67
N PHE A 472 -6.58 3.69 22.07
CA PHE A 472 -5.32 3.27 22.68
C PHE A 472 -4.38 4.44 22.86
N ASP A 473 -3.57 4.41 23.93
CA ASP A 473 -2.37 5.24 24.02
C ASP A 473 -1.39 4.81 22.90
N SER A 474 -0.72 5.76 22.25
CA SER A 474 0.24 5.47 21.18
C SER A 474 1.34 4.50 21.60
N LYS A 475 1.70 4.45 22.90
CA LYS A 475 2.68 3.50 23.46
C LYS A 475 2.23 2.04 23.40
N GLU A 476 0.93 1.77 23.25
CA GLU A 476 0.39 0.40 23.08
C GLU A 476 0.93 -0.29 21.82
N PHE A 477 1.33 0.50 20.83
CA PHE A 477 1.84 0.02 19.54
C PHE A 477 3.37 0.08 19.45
N LEU A 478 4.02 0.63 20.47
CA LEU A 478 5.47 0.66 20.58
C LEU A 478 5.93 -0.50 21.46
N TYR A 479 7.03 -1.14 21.10
CA TYR A 479 7.53 -2.29 21.84
C TYR A 479 9.05 -2.38 21.84
N LYS A 480 9.57 -3.11 22.82
CA LYS A 480 10.97 -3.52 22.92
C LYS A 480 11.09 -5.02 22.62
N GLU A 481 12.10 -5.39 21.84
CA GLU A 481 12.46 -6.79 21.60
C GLU A 481 13.61 -7.17 22.55
N TYR A 482 13.36 -8.13 23.41
CA TYR A 482 14.30 -8.64 24.40
C TYR A 482 14.89 -9.95 23.91
N LEU A 483 16.21 -10.08 23.98
CA LEU A 483 16.91 -11.35 23.80
C LEU A 483 16.73 -12.18 25.07
N VAL A 484 16.28 -13.42 24.96
CA VAL A 484 16.08 -14.31 26.12
C VAL A 484 16.91 -15.57 25.95
N MET A 485 17.62 -15.97 27.01
CA MET A 485 18.47 -17.16 27.00
C MET A 485 18.50 -17.84 28.37
N GLN A 486 18.82 -19.13 28.39
CA GLN A 486 19.02 -19.90 29.61
C GLN A 486 20.51 -20.02 29.96
N PRO A 487 20.86 -20.22 31.24
CA PRO A 487 22.22 -20.52 31.66
C PRO A 487 22.79 -21.71 30.90
N LEU A 488 24.09 -21.68 30.64
CA LEU A 488 24.83 -22.82 30.10
C LEU A 488 24.89 -23.90 31.17
N GLN A 489 23.95 -24.83 31.10
CA GLN A 489 23.71 -25.88 32.08
C GLN A 489 23.43 -27.19 31.35
N ARG A 490 24.49 -27.80 30.82
CA ARG A 490 24.39 -28.96 29.93
C ARG A 490 25.12 -30.17 30.50
N ARG A 491 24.52 -31.34 30.34
CA ARG A 491 25.14 -32.64 30.62
C ARG A 491 25.71 -33.21 29.31
N GLY A 492 27.01 -33.48 29.29
CA GLY A 492 27.67 -34.14 28.18
C GLY A 492 27.68 -35.65 28.33
N GLU A 493 27.59 -36.36 27.21
CA GLU A 493 27.68 -37.83 27.14
C GLU A 493 28.39 -38.23 25.84
N ILE A 494 29.11 -39.35 25.87
CA ILE A 494 29.74 -39.92 24.67
C ILE A 494 29.10 -41.28 24.41
N THR A 495 27.97 -41.24 23.71
CA THR A 495 27.17 -42.40 23.28
C THR A 495 27.00 -42.39 21.77
N GLU A 496 26.63 -43.52 21.16
CA GLU A 496 26.32 -43.58 19.72
C GLU A 496 25.33 -42.48 19.30
N LYS A 497 24.30 -42.23 20.12
CA LYS A 497 23.34 -41.14 19.90
C LYS A 497 23.99 -39.76 19.86
N SER A 498 24.93 -39.47 20.78
CA SER A 498 25.64 -38.19 20.79
C SER A 498 26.59 -38.04 19.59
N LEU A 499 27.17 -39.15 19.12
CA LEU A 499 28.01 -39.16 17.91
C LEU A 499 27.17 -38.89 16.66
N ASP A 500 25.94 -39.42 16.58
CA ASP A 500 25.04 -39.11 15.47
C ASP A 500 24.78 -37.60 15.35
N SER A 501 24.64 -36.90 16.50
CA SER A 501 24.47 -35.45 16.51
C SER A 501 25.66 -34.68 15.90
N VAL A 502 26.88 -35.24 15.91
CA VAL A 502 28.07 -34.62 15.32
C VAL A 502 27.91 -34.40 13.81
N GLN A 503 27.19 -35.27 13.13
CA GLN A 503 26.97 -35.14 11.67
C GLN A 503 26.24 -33.85 11.30
N SER A 504 25.41 -33.32 12.22
CA SER A 504 24.66 -32.07 12.02
C SER A 504 25.49 -30.81 12.29
N VAL A 505 26.69 -30.94 12.86
CA VAL A 505 27.54 -29.80 13.21
C VAL A 505 28.08 -29.14 11.94
N GLN A 506 27.79 -27.85 11.73
CA GLN A 506 28.08 -27.17 10.47
C GLN A 506 29.51 -27.32 9.95
N PHE A 507 30.53 -27.19 10.81
CA PHE A 507 31.91 -27.34 10.33
C PHE A 507 32.19 -28.79 9.91
N PHE A 508 31.65 -29.77 10.64
CA PHE A 508 31.82 -31.19 10.36
C PHE A 508 31.12 -31.56 9.05
N ALA A 509 29.87 -31.16 8.86
CA ALA A 509 29.11 -31.36 7.63
C ALA A 509 29.77 -30.73 6.40
N LYS A 510 30.46 -29.59 6.56
CA LYS A 510 31.19 -28.91 5.48
C LYS A 510 32.53 -29.55 5.11
N LEU A 511 33.05 -30.47 5.92
CA LEU A 511 34.32 -31.14 5.60
C LEU A 511 34.19 -32.00 4.34
N PHE A 512 33.02 -32.63 4.13
CA PHE A 512 32.82 -33.53 3.01
C PHE A 512 31.37 -33.50 2.52
N ASP A 513 31.20 -33.33 1.21
CA ASP A 513 29.92 -33.36 0.49
C ASP A 513 29.96 -34.54 -0.50
N GLU A 514 29.21 -35.60 -0.19
CA GLU A 514 29.19 -36.84 -0.97
C GLU A 514 28.70 -36.61 -2.40
N TYR A 515 27.65 -35.78 -2.58
CA TYR A 515 27.09 -35.52 -3.91
C TYR A 515 28.13 -34.85 -4.80
N LYS A 516 28.78 -33.81 -4.26
CA LYS A 516 29.81 -33.06 -4.97
C LYS A 516 31.06 -33.90 -5.25
N TYR A 517 31.41 -34.81 -4.34
CA TYR A 517 32.51 -35.76 -4.53
C TYR A 517 32.23 -36.71 -5.71
N GLN A 518 31.04 -37.32 -5.77
CA GLN A 518 30.65 -38.19 -6.87
C GLN A 518 30.57 -37.44 -8.21
N GLU A 519 30.00 -36.23 -8.21
CA GLU A 519 29.95 -35.37 -9.40
C GLU A 519 31.35 -35.11 -9.97
N LEU A 520 32.33 -34.81 -9.11
CA LEU A 520 33.71 -34.57 -9.53
C LEU A 520 34.42 -35.85 -10.00
N LEU A 521 34.08 -37.03 -9.46
CA LEU A 521 34.64 -38.30 -9.92
C LEU A 521 34.16 -38.69 -11.31
N GLU A 522 32.91 -38.38 -11.64
CA GLU A 522 32.29 -38.70 -12.95
C GLU A 522 32.66 -37.70 -14.06
N MET A 523 33.18 -36.52 -13.72
CA MET A 523 33.64 -35.52 -14.69
C MET A 523 35.04 -35.86 -15.24
N GLU A 524 35.15 -36.13 -16.54
CA GLU A 524 36.43 -36.23 -17.26
C GLU A 524 36.36 -35.51 -18.63
N PRO A 525 37.31 -34.60 -18.97
CA PRO A 525 38.48 -34.20 -18.17
C PRO A 525 38.15 -33.12 -17.12
N ARG A 526 38.77 -33.21 -15.94
CA ARG A 526 38.71 -32.16 -14.90
C ARG A 526 39.68 -31.00 -15.17
N THR A 527 39.32 -29.82 -14.68
CA THR A 527 40.22 -28.66 -14.58
C THR A 527 41.07 -28.74 -13.31
N ALA A 528 42.23 -28.05 -13.29
CA ALA A 528 43.07 -27.97 -12.10
C ALA A 528 42.36 -27.41 -10.84
N LYS A 529 41.31 -26.60 -11.03
CA LYS A 529 40.47 -26.11 -9.92
C LYS A 529 39.61 -27.25 -9.34
N GLN A 530 39.04 -28.08 -10.20
CA GLN A 530 38.22 -29.24 -9.82
C GLN A 530 39.06 -30.35 -9.19
N ASP A 531 40.27 -30.61 -9.70
CA ASP A 531 41.18 -31.58 -9.06
C ASP A 531 41.59 -31.13 -7.64
N LYS A 532 41.86 -29.84 -7.45
CA LYS A 532 42.15 -29.28 -6.12
C LYS A 532 40.93 -29.35 -5.19
N GLU A 533 39.73 -29.25 -5.74
CA GLU A 533 38.49 -29.36 -4.98
C GLU A 533 38.18 -30.81 -4.58
N LEU A 534 38.43 -31.76 -5.48
CA LEU A 534 38.37 -33.20 -5.20
C LEU A 534 39.35 -33.60 -4.09
N GLN A 535 40.61 -33.16 -4.19
CA GLN A 535 41.63 -33.42 -3.16
C GLN A 535 41.19 -32.89 -1.79
N LYS A 536 40.61 -31.68 -1.74
CA LYS A 536 40.10 -31.10 -0.49
C LYS A 536 38.94 -31.92 0.11
N LEU A 537 38.07 -32.49 -0.72
CA LEU A 537 36.99 -33.35 -0.26
C LEU A 537 37.54 -34.67 0.29
N GLU A 538 38.57 -35.24 -0.33
CA GLU A 538 39.25 -36.45 0.18
C GLU A 538 39.91 -36.20 1.54
N GLU A 539 40.70 -35.12 1.65
CA GLU A 539 41.29 -34.68 2.92
C GLU A 539 40.21 -34.39 3.98
N GLY A 540 39.09 -33.81 3.56
CA GLY A 540 37.94 -33.54 4.42
C GLY A 540 37.23 -34.79 4.91
N ARG A 541 37.07 -35.81 4.06
CA ARG A 541 36.50 -37.12 4.40
C ARG A 541 37.40 -37.87 5.39
N GLU A 542 38.70 -37.89 5.14
CA GLU A 542 39.68 -38.46 6.08
C GLU A 542 39.58 -37.79 7.44
N LYS A 543 39.49 -36.45 7.46
CA LYS A 543 39.32 -35.69 8.69
C LYS A 543 38.00 -35.97 9.41
N GLN A 544 36.89 -36.21 8.71
CA GLN A 544 35.63 -36.64 9.35
C GLN A 544 35.80 -37.99 10.05
N GLU A 545 36.43 -38.96 9.38
CA GLU A 545 36.67 -40.29 9.96
C GLU A 545 37.61 -40.21 11.16
N GLU A 546 38.68 -39.41 11.10
CA GLU A 546 39.58 -39.17 12.23
C GLU A 546 38.84 -38.63 13.46
N ILE A 547 37.95 -37.64 13.26
CA ILE A 547 37.12 -37.08 14.34
C ILE A 547 36.21 -38.16 14.92
N LEU A 548 35.46 -38.88 14.08
CA LEU A 548 34.51 -39.90 14.53
C LEU A 548 35.23 -41.06 15.23
N GLN A 549 36.37 -41.51 14.71
CA GLN A 549 37.16 -42.58 15.30
C GLN A 549 37.71 -42.17 16.67
N ALA A 550 38.22 -40.95 16.81
CA ALA A 550 38.69 -40.41 18.09
C ALA A 550 37.53 -40.31 19.11
N LEU A 551 36.36 -39.83 18.69
CA LEU A 551 35.17 -39.78 19.55
C LEU A 551 34.67 -41.16 19.95
N ARG A 552 34.69 -42.16 19.04
CA ARG A 552 34.31 -43.55 19.33
C ARG A 552 35.18 -44.20 20.41
N GLN A 553 36.44 -43.79 20.54
CA GLN A 553 37.31 -44.28 21.63
C GLN A 553 36.84 -43.81 23.02
N GLY A 554 36.06 -42.73 23.08
CA GLY A 554 35.48 -42.20 24.30
C GLY A 554 34.11 -42.79 24.68
N LEU A 555 33.56 -43.73 23.90
CA LEU A 555 32.25 -44.34 24.16
C LEU A 555 32.21 -44.94 25.56
N SER A 556 31.27 -44.47 26.37
CA SER A 556 31.08 -44.95 27.75
C SER A 556 29.69 -44.61 28.28
N GLU A 557 29.34 -45.21 29.43
CA GLU A 557 28.14 -44.84 30.19
C GLU A 557 28.36 -43.62 31.10
N ALA A 558 29.54 -42.98 31.03
CA ALA A 558 29.84 -41.83 31.86
C ALA A 558 29.05 -40.59 31.40
N THR A 559 28.53 -39.84 32.36
CA THR A 559 27.90 -38.55 32.13
C THR A 559 28.73 -37.45 32.77
N TYR A 560 28.74 -36.28 32.13
CA TYR A 560 29.55 -35.14 32.55
C TYR A 560 28.61 -33.98 32.89
N PRO A 561 28.22 -33.80 34.17
CA PRO A 561 27.27 -32.76 34.60
C PRO A 561 27.91 -31.36 34.66
N ASN A 562 28.99 -31.12 33.93
CA ASN A 562 29.65 -29.82 33.81
C ASN A 562 30.18 -29.68 32.37
N PHE A 563 29.68 -28.68 31.66
CA PHE A 563 29.98 -28.49 30.23
C PHE A 563 31.47 -28.20 29.94
N GLU A 564 32.16 -27.46 30.81
CA GLU A 564 33.59 -27.19 30.64
C GLU A 564 34.44 -28.46 30.84
N THR A 565 34.07 -29.28 31.83
CA THR A 565 34.70 -30.59 32.07
C THR A 565 34.49 -31.51 30.88
N PHE A 566 33.26 -31.56 30.34
CA PHE A 566 32.98 -32.35 29.13
C PHE A 566 33.80 -31.86 27.93
N THR A 567 33.87 -30.53 27.73
CA THR A 567 34.67 -29.94 26.65
C THR A 567 36.15 -30.28 26.79
N ALA A 568 36.69 -30.36 28.02
CA ALA A 568 38.06 -30.81 28.26
C ALA A 568 38.27 -32.29 27.90
N VAL A 569 37.31 -33.17 28.23
CA VAL A 569 37.36 -34.58 27.83
C VAL A 569 37.39 -34.72 26.31
N LEU A 570 36.53 -33.98 25.59
CA LEU A 570 36.55 -33.98 24.13
C LEU A 570 37.87 -33.42 23.56
N LYS A 571 38.46 -32.40 24.21
CA LYS A 571 39.75 -31.84 23.81
C LYS A 571 40.87 -32.87 23.88
N ASP A 572 40.89 -33.66 24.95
CA ASP A 572 41.90 -34.67 25.16
C ASP A 572 41.73 -35.84 24.18
N LEU A 573 40.48 -36.27 23.92
CA LEU A 573 40.18 -37.29 22.90
C LEU A 573 40.58 -36.83 21.49
N LEU A 574 40.44 -35.54 21.19
CA LEU A 574 40.70 -34.96 19.86
C LEU A 574 42.07 -34.27 19.75
N SER A 575 43.02 -34.58 20.65
CA SER A 575 44.35 -33.94 20.68
C SER A 575 45.11 -34.08 19.36
N GLU A 576 45.00 -35.26 18.74
CA GLU A 576 45.69 -35.60 17.48
C GLU A 576 45.05 -34.94 16.25
N VAL A 577 43.74 -34.68 16.28
CA VAL A 577 42.97 -34.15 15.13
C VAL A 577 43.06 -32.62 15.00
N LYS A 578 43.55 -31.94 16.06
CA LYS A 578 43.78 -30.48 16.12
C LYS A 578 42.58 -29.65 15.64
N LEU A 579 41.56 -29.52 16.48
CA LEU A 579 40.43 -28.62 16.25
C LEU A 579 40.69 -27.22 16.80
N THR A 580 40.06 -26.23 16.16
CA THR A 580 39.98 -24.88 16.74
C THR A 580 39.08 -24.90 17.98
N PRO A 581 39.28 -23.98 18.95
CA PRO A 581 38.40 -23.90 20.13
C PRO A 581 36.91 -23.76 19.78
N ALA A 582 36.59 -23.05 18.71
CA ALA A 582 35.21 -22.88 18.24
C ALA A 582 34.61 -24.20 17.73
N ASN A 583 35.36 -24.99 16.95
CA ASN A 583 34.91 -26.28 16.44
C ASN A 583 34.74 -27.30 17.58
N LEU A 584 35.68 -27.31 18.53
CA LEU A 584 35.57 -28.15 19.72
C LEU A 584 34.31 -27.81 20.54
N ASN A 585 34.06 -26.53 20.78
CA ASN A 585 32.86 -26.08 21.49
C ASN A 585 31.57 -26.46 20.73
N ALA A 586 31.57 -26.39 19.40
CA ALA A 586 30.43 -26.81 18.58
C ALA A 586 30.15 -28.32 18.70
N LEU A 587 31.20 -29.16 18.75
CA LEU A 587 31.04 -30.59 19.05
C LEU A 587 30.49 -30.81 20.46
N ALA A 588 31.06 -30.13 21.47
CA ALA A 588 30.60 -30.23 22.85
C ALA A 588 29.11 -29.86 22.99
N LEU A 589 28.65 -28.80 22.32
CA LEU A 589 27.24 -28.40 22.30
C LEU A 589 26.34 -29.46 21.65
N ALA A 590 26.77 -30.05 20.54
CA ALA A 590 26.00 -31.09 19.84
C ALA A 590 25.95 -32.42 20.61
N MET A 591 27.00 -32.74 21.35
CA MET A 591 27.14 -33.96 22.16
C MET A 591 26.69 -33.79 23.62
N SER A 592 26.04 -32.68 23.95
CA SER A 592 25.47 -32.44 25.27
C SER A 592 24.01 -32.02 25.14
N GLU A 593 23.25 -32.18 26.21
CA GLU A 593 21.84 -31.74 26.28
C GLU A 593 21.62 -30.81 27.48
N MET A 594 20.61 -29.95 27.38
CA MET A 594 20.21 -29.09 28.50
C MET A 594 19.72 -29.96 29.66
N ASP A 595 20.30 -29.78 30.84
CA ASP A 595 19.98 -30.56 32.03
C ASP A 595 19.99 -29.64 33.26
N LYS A 596 18.81 -29.42 33.84
CA LYS A 596 18.63 -28.55 35.01
C LYS A 596 19.26 -29.09 36.31
N THR A 597 19.78 -30.32 36.29
CA THR A 597 20.57 -30.90 37.38
C THR A 597 22.09 -30.75 37.17
N ALA A 598 22.54 -30.34 35.98
CA ALA A 598 23.94 -30.08 35.70
C ALA A 598 24.42 -28.76 36.34
N GLU A 599 25.74 -28.57 36.41
CA GLU A 599 26.35 -27.37 36.96
C GLU A 599 26.19 -26.18 36.00
N VAL A 600 25.75 -25.04 36.54
CA VAL A 600 25.72 -23.77 35.81
C VAL A 600 27.14 -23.25 35.63
N ILE A 601 27.52 -22.96 34.40
CA ILE A 601 28.85 -22.41 34.11
C ILE A 601 28.92 -20.94 34.53
N THR A 602 29.93 -20.60 35.34
CA THR A 602 30.16 -19.24 35.85
C THR A 602 31.53 -18.70 35.43
N THR A 603 31.66 -17.37 35.39
CA THR A 603 32.89 -16.70 34.97
C THR A 603 33.12 -15.40 35.73
N LYS A 604 34.39 -15.00 35.85
CA LYS A 604 34.79 -13.69 36.42
C LYS A 604 34.92 -12.59 35.36
N LYS A 605 34.63 -12.92 34.10
CA LYS A 605 34.60 -11.93 33.01
C LYS A 605 33.44 -10.96 33.27
N LYS A 606 33.59 -9.74 32.76
CA LYS A 606 32.52 -8.74 32.81
C LYS A 606 31.31 -9.21 32.02
N ASP A 607 30.14 -8.74 32.43
CA ASP A 607 28.89 -8.94 31.69
C ASP A 607 29.04 -8.53 30.24
N LYS A 608 28.43 -9.33 29.38
CA LYS A 608 28.46 -9.19 27.94
C LYS A 608 27.11 -9.60 27.40
N LEU A 609 26.49 -8.68 26.67
CA LEU A 609 25.16 -8.87 26.10
C LEU A 609 25.03 -10.19 25.33
N GLY A 610 23.99 -10.96 25.65
CA GLY A 610 23.71 -12.26 25.02
C GLY A 610 24.77 -13.35 25.27
N GLU A 611 25.61 -13.19 26.30
CA GLU A 611 26.64 -14.16 26.66
C GLU A 611 26.83 -14.34 28.17
N ILE A 612 26.95 -13.24 28.93
CA ILE A 612 27.27 -13.24 30.35
C ILE A 612 26.43 -12.19 31.08
N ALA A 613 25.77 -12.61 32.16
CA ALA A 613 25.09 -11.73 33.10
C ALA A 613 25.28 -12.26 34.53
N ASP A 614 25.60 -11.38 35.48
CA ASP A 614 25.80 -11.71 36.89
C ASP A 614 26.82 -12.84 37.13
N GLY A 615 27.84 -12.91 36.27
CA GLY A 615 28.87 -13.95 36.31
C GLY A 615 28.40 -15.34 35.84
N ILE A 616 27.20 -15.47 35.28
CA ILE A 616 26.68 -16.70 34.65
C ILE A 616 26.92 -16.64 33.14
N VAL A 617 27.35 -17.74 32.54
CA VAL A 617 27.47 -17.90 31.09
C VAL A 617 26.17 -18.49 30.53
N TYR A 618 25.65 -17.95 29.43
CA TYR A 618 24.37 -18.35 28.84
C TYR A 618 24.52 -19.19 27.56
N ASP A 619 23.56 -20.09 27.36
CA ASP A 619 23.54 -21.06 26.27
C ASP A 619 22.96 -20.47 24.98
N LYS A 620 23.83 -20.24 23.99
CA LYS A 620 23.46 -19.74 22.66
C LYS A 620 22.47 -20.61 21.89
N THR A 621 22.34 -21.89 22.25
CA THR A 621 21.36 -22.80 21.64
C THR A 621 19.94 -22.58 22.16
N THR A 622 19.78 -21.83 23.26
CA THR A 622 18.46 -21.47 23.84
C THR A 622 18.02 -20.06 23.52
N LYS A 623 18.68 -19.42 22.55
CA LYS A 623 18.35 -18.06 22.13
C LYS A 623 16.90 -17.99 21.66
N ASP A 624 16.14 -17.13 22.32
CA ASP A 624 14.78 -16.74 21.95
C ASP A 624 14.64 -15.20 21.99
N SER A 625 13.47 -14.69 21.59
CA SER A 625 13.16 -13.27 21.65
C SER A 625 11.74 -13.03 22.12
N GLU A 626 11.59 -12.08 23.03
CA GLU A 626 10.29 -11.64 23.56
C GLU A 626 9.99 -10.20 23.14
N ILE A 627 8.74 -9.93 22.77
CA ILE A 627 8.28 -8.59 22.40
C ILE A 627 7.40 -8.07 23.53
N VAL A 628 7.86 -7.01 24.20
CA VAL A 628 7.14 -6.39 25.32
C VAL A 628 6.74 -4.97 24.94
N LYS A 629 5.45 -4.66 25.07
CA LYS A 629 4.89 -3.33 24.76
C LYS A 629 5.43 -2.28 25.73
N LEU A 630 5.53 -1.03 25.30
CA LEU A 630 5.93 0.08 26.18
C LEU A 630 4.86 0.45 27.21
N SER A 631 3.63 -0.04 27.04
CA SER A 631 2.53 0.08 28.01
C SER A 631 2.61 -0.95 29.14
N GLU A 632 3.51 -1.93 29.06
CA GLU A 632 3.64 -3.02 30.02
C GLU A 632 5.01 -2.99 30.72
N GLU A 633 5.01 -3.25 32.04
CA GLU A 633 6.23 -3.39 32.82
C GLU A 633 6.94 -4.71 32.47
N VAL A 634 8.23 -4.63 32.13
CA VAL A 634 8.99 -5.78 31.62
C VAL A 634 9.07 -6.91 32.63
N GLU A 635 9.31 -6.62 33.91
CA GLU A 635 9.38 -7.63 34.95
C GLU A 635 8.06 -8.40 35.08
N ALA A 636 6.92 -7.69 35.02
CA ALA A 636 5.61 -8.32 35.10
C ALA A 636 5.29 -9.20 33.89
N TYR A 637 5.71 -8.80 32.68
CA TYR A 637 5.59 -9.64 31.49
C TYR A 637 6.40 -10.93 31.66
N PHE A 638 7.68 -10.82 32.04
CA PHE A 638 8.56 -11.97 32.17
C PHE A 638 8.12 -12.92 33.29
N GLU A 639 7.63 -12.43 34.42
CA GLU A 639 7.06 -13.27 35.48
C GLU A 639 5.87 -14.12 34.98
N ARG A 640 5.03 -13.54 34.13
CA ARG A 640 3.81 -14.18 33.63
C ARG A 640 4.11 -15.16 32.49
N GLU A 641 4.80 -14.69 31.46
CA GLU A 641 4.93 -15.39 30.18
C GLU A 641 6.21 -16.21 30.05
N VAL A 642 7.29 -15.85 30.76
CA VAL A 642 8.62 -16.49 30.56
C VAL A 642 9.01 -17.33 31.77
N TYR A 643 9.12 -16.74 32.95
CA TYR A 643 9.63 -17.39 34.16
C TYR A 643 8.71 -18.48 34.72
N SER A 644 7.43 -18.48 34.34
CA SER A 644 6.49 -19.56 34.62
C SER A 644 6.85 -20.87 33.90
N HIS A 645 7.53 -20.77 32.76
CA HIS A 645 7.96 -21.90 31.93
C HIS A 645 9.48 -22.15 32.02
N VAL A 646 10.27 -21.08 32.15
CA VAL A 646 11.74 -21.10 32.18
C VAL A 646 12.25 -20.20 33.32
N PRO A 647 12.22 -20.67 34.59
CA PRO A 647 12.46 -19.81 35.76
C PRO A 647 13.87 -19.23 35.87
N ASP A 648 14.85 -19.82 35.20
CA ASP A 648 16.25 -19.42 35.22
C ASP A 648 16.68 -18.63 33.97
N ALA A 649 15.73 -18.29 33.08
CA ALA A 649 16.00 -17.46 31.92
C ALA A 649 16.49 -16.06 32.33
N HIS A 650 17.27 -15.44 31.45
CA HIS A 650 17.66 -14.05 31.58
C HIS A 650 17.39 -13.31 30.27
N TYR A 651 17.06 -12.04 30.38
CA TYR A 651 16.79 -11.17 29.24
C TYR A 651 17.81 -10.05 29.10
N TRP A 652 18.11 -9.68 27.87
CA TRP A 652 18.86 -8.46 27.53
C TRP A 652 18.02 -7.59 26.61
N TRP A 653 18.27 -6.29 26.69
CA TRP A 653 17.72 -5.32 25.75
C TRP A 653 18.85 -4.45 25.18
N GLU A 654 18.77 -4.19 23.88
CA GLU A 654 19.66 -3.28 23.17
C GLU A 654 18.87 -2.02 22.77
N GLU A 655 19.49 -0.84 22.84
CA GLU A 655 18.79 0.43 22.57
C GLU A 655 18.16 0.51 21.16
N ASN A 656 18.77 -0.17 20.18
CA ASN A 656 18.26 -0.24 18.82
C ASN A 656 17.10 -1.24 18.64
N LYS A 657 16.72 -2.00 19.68
CA LYS A 657 15.63 -2.97 19.67
C LYS A 657 14.32 -2.35 20.15
N LEU A 658 13.96 -1.22 19.54
CA LEU A 658 12.67 -0.57 19.69
C LEU A 658 11.94 -0.59 18.35
N GLY A 659 10.69 -1.07 18.35
CA GLY A 659 9.88 -1.22 17.15
C GLY A 659 8.45 -0.76 17.36
N ALA A 660 7.68 -0.83 16.28
CA ALA A 660 6.26 -0.53 16.30
C ALA A 660 5.46 -1.50 15.42
N GLU A 661 4.31 -1.91 15.93
CA GLU A 661 3.34 -2.76 15.24
C GLU A 661 1.93 -2.30 15.61
N ILE A 662 1.03 -2.26 14.63
CA ILE A 662 -0.36 -1.90 14.81
C ILE A 662 -1.24 -3.13 14.47
N PRO A 663 -1.37 -4.11 15.37
CA PRO A 663 -2.09 -5.36 15.09
C PRO A 663 -3.61 -5.14 15.19
N PHE A 664 -4.18 -4.34 14.28
CA PHE A 664 -5.58 -3.88 14.31
C PHE A 664 -6.58 -5.02 14.57
N THR A 665 -6.49 -6.11 13.81
CA THR A 665 -7.42 -7.24 13.89
C THR A 665 -7.37 -7.97 15.24
N ARG A 666 -6.23 -7.96 15.93
CA ARG A 666 -6.06 -8.59 17.25
C ARG A 666 -6.95 -7.94 18.31
N TYR A 667 -7.21 -6.64 18.20
CA TYR A 667 -7.99 -5.89 19.19
C TYR A 667 -9.51 -6.05 19.06
N PHE A 668 -10.00 -6.48 17.90
CA PHE A 668 -11.41 -6.76 17.65
C PHE A 668 -11.71 -8.27 17.59
N TYR A 669 -10.68 -9.11 17.74
CA TYR A 669 -10.87 -10.55 17.78
C TYR A 669 -11.64 -10.97 19.03
N GLN A 670 -12.83 -11.51 18.82
CA GLN A 670 -13.59 -12.18 19.86
C GLN A 670 -13.39 -13.69 19.72
N TYR A 671 -12.81 -14.32 20.73
CA TYR A 671 -12.64 -15.77 20.74
C TYR A 671 -14.00 -16.45 20.66
N GLN A 672 -14.21 -17.20 19.58
CA GLN A 672 -15.32 -18.13 19.46
C GLN A 672 -14.79 -19.52 19.75
N ALA A 673 -15.22 -20.09 20.88
CA ALA A 673 -14.90 -21.48 21.20
C ALA A 673 -15.35 -22.36 20.03
N PRO A 674 -14.49 -23.25 19.51
CA PRO A 674 -14.91 -24.19 18.50
C PRO A 674 -16.08 -25.01 19.04
N GLU A 675 -17.08 -25.24 18.20
CA GLU A 675 -18.23 -26.04 18.56
C GLU A 675 -17.77 -27.44 19.01
N LYS A 676 -18.40 -27.99 20.05
CA LYS A 676 -17.96 -29.28 20.60
C LYS A 676 -18.09 -30.34 19.53
N ALA A 677 -17.09 -31.21 19.43
CA ALA A 677 -17.08 -32.29 18.45
C ALA A 677 -18.35 -33.18 18.51
N GLU A 678 -18.92 -33.36 19.71
CA GLU A 678 -20.16 -34.09 19.94
C GLU A 678 -21.38 -33.43 19.28
N ASP A 679 -21.47 -32.09 19.34
CA ASP A 679 -22.57 -31.32 18.74
C ASP A 679 -22.46 -31.31 17.21
N LEU A 680 -21.24 -31.17 16.67
CA LEU A 680 -20.96 -31.27 15.24
C LEU A 680 -21.28 -32.68 14.69
N LEU A 681 -20.92 -33.72 15.44
CA LEU A 681 -21.21 -35.11 15.05
C LEU A 681 -22.72 -35.35 15.00
N LYS A 682 -23.47 -34.80 15.95
CA LYS A 682 -24.94 -34.87 15.94
C LYS A 682 -25.53 -34.15 14.73
N GLN A 683 -25.08 -32.93 14.44
CA GLN A 683 -25.53 -32.18 13.24
C GLN A 683 -25.21 -32.92 11.94
N PHE A 684 -24.06 -33.60 11.87
CA PHE A 684 -23.70 -34.43 10.71
C PHE A 684 -24.71 -35.56 10.50
N TYR A 685 -25.06 -36.31 11.55
CA TYR A 685 -26.06 -37.37 11.45
C TYR A 685 -27.47 -36.82 11.16
N ASP A 686 -27.86 -35.69 11.76
CA ASP A 686 -29.15 -35.05 11.46
C ASP A 686 -29.23 -34.61 9.98
N LEU A 687 -28.12 -34.18 9.37
CA LEU A 687 -28.03 -33.86 7.95
C LEU A 687 -28.03 -35.12 7.07
N GLU A 688 -27.37 -36.19 7.50
CA GLU A 688 -27.39 -37.49 6.81
C GLU A 688 -28.81 -38.06 6.75
N ASP A 689 -29.54 -38.03 7.86
CA ASP A 689 -30.94 -38.45 7.94
C ASP A 689 -31.85 -37.62 7.02
N GLN A 690 -31.66 -36.29 7.01
CA GLN A 690 -32.38 -35.40 6.10
C GLN A 690 -32.08 -35.72 4.63
N LEU A 691 -30.82 -35.96 4.28
CA LEU A 691 -30.41 -36.33 2.93
C LEU A 691 -31.00 -37.68 2.52
N GLN A 692 -31.03 -38.64 3.44
CA GLN A 692 -31.56 -39.96 3.18
C GLN A 692 -33.09 -39.92 2.95
N ALA A 693 -33.82 -39.13 3.75
CA ALA A 693 -35.25 -38.89 3.53
C ALA A 693 -35.52 -38.26 2.15
N LEU A 694 -34.70 -37.28 1.74
CA LEU A 694 -34.82 -36.59 0.46
C LEU A 694 -34.52 -37.53 -0.73
N LEU A 695 -33.57 -38.45 -0.56
CA LEU A 695 -33.26 -39.51 -1.53
C LEU A 695 -34.36 -40.58 -1.63
N GLU A 696 -35.07 -40.86 -0.53
CA GLU A 696 -36.23 -41.77 -0.55
C GLU A 696 -37.44 -41.13 -1.24
N GLU A 697 -37.70 -39.84 -1.01
CA GLU A 697 -38.73 -39.09 -1.74
C GLU A 697 -38.45 -39.08 -3.25
N LEU A 698 -37.19 -38.88 -3.66
CA LEU A 698 -36.76 -38.93 -5.08
C LEU A 698 -36.86 -40.32 -5.73
N LYS A 699 -36.98 -41.40 -4.96
CA LYS A 699 -37.19 -42.76 -5.50
C LYS A 699 -38.68 -43.09 -5.69
N HIS A 700 -39.57 -42.26 -5.15
CA HIS A 700 -41.02 -42.46 -5.21
C HIS A 700 -41.73 -41.53 -6.20
N ASP A 701 -41.00 -40.60 -6.82
CA ASP A 701 -41.32 -39.96 -8.11
C ASP A 701 -40.69 -40.73 -9.28
#